data_AF-A0A478ED93-F1
#
_entry.id   AF-A0A478ED93-F1
#
_cell.length_a   1.000
_cell.length_b   1.000
_cell.length_c   1.000
_cell.angle_alpha   90.00
_cell.angle_beta   90.00
_cell.angle_gamma   90.00
#
_symmetry.space_group_name_H-M   'P 1'
#
loop_
_entity.id
_entity.type
_entity.pdbx_description
1 polymer ?
#
loop_
_entity_poly.entity_id
_entity_poly.type
_entity_poly.pdbx_seq_one_letter_code
_entity_poly.pdbx_strand_id
1 'polypeptide(L)'
;MTSSVLYANIANPPLQITKADGHYLLTADGRKIFDATSGAAVAALGHNNPEVKNAIVEQLETLDYAYLPFFTSAAAERICKLLTESTGGEMEKVFIVSSGTEAVEASLKMARQYFVELGQPSRTKFIARKQSYHGNTLGSLATGFHKGRRAIYEPILATNVSHVSPCYSYRGLKEGESDEDYVERLAQELEDEFQAQGPDTVCAFIAETVSGTTLGCVPPVPGYFKSMREVCDRHGALLILDEVMSGMGRTGTLHAWQHEGVVPDLQTVAKGLGAGYVPIGALLLHKKVVDVLSKGSKAFVHSQTYQGHPVACAAALAVQNIVTRDNLLENVRVQGELLGKLLQERLGAHKHVGDVRGRGLLWGVEFVKDKATKEPFPAHEQIGAKINFKGLEAKYSISLMPGGVAEHIAPAAAVIDRGWNGFRDLLLPYAEKEPFVRRAIAAVSRQHIILRFGGDFTSDIREYTGLISELVARSRLFPPNQDIASLVVLLLLHYRETVSGGNGFKYLYGSLKALPDLTIQNGMSGQLFELARFVNIQILRLRLFAEPLFGEADGKQYLSVHRTRCFEFLRFCQSLHPEYEELMKLLFAAVTLACEAYIQRACFDPPSCEAAHLIETFRQLVQRVKSYGNVVGQNLLAWPYFVMAAESSTQEDREFFLNELQSLYEATGYRSALRGVETIRNMRQAGLNIRWTSLLGGYDQFLIM
;
A
#
# COMPACT_ATOMS: atom_id res chain seq x y z
N MET A 1 27.23 -29.18 2.05
CA MET A 1 26.37 -30.06 2.87
C MET A 1 25.14 -30.40 2.06
N THR A 2 24.68 -31.65 2.09
CA THR A 2 23.34 -32.00 1.58
C THR A 2 22.29 -31.36 2.48
N SER A 3 21.32 -30.64 1.90
CA SER A 3 20.25 -30.00 2.69
C SER A 3 19.39 -31.07 3.35
N SER A 4 19.09 -30.89 4.64
CA SER A 4 18.11 -31.71 5.35
C SER A 4 16.66 -31.27 5.10
N VAL A 5 16.46 -30.18 4.34
CA VAL A 5 15.13 -29.69 3.97
C VAL A 5 14.58 -30.54 2.83
N LEU A 6 13.39 -31.12 3.01
CA LEU A 6 12.65 -31.78 1.95
C LEU A 6 12.05 -30.74 0.99
N TYR A 7 12.79 -30.38 -0.06
CA TYR A 7 12.28 -29.50 -1.10
C TYR A 7 11.25 -30.23 -1.99
N ALA A 8 10.32 -29.46 -2.55
CA ALA A 8 9.32 -29.98 -3.50
C ALA A 8 9.97 -30.68 -4.72
N ASN A 9 11.11 -30.17 -5.18
CA ASN A 9 11.98 -30.88 -6.11
C ASN A 9 13.28 -31.26 -5.38
N ILE A 10 13.43 -32.54 -5.06
CA ILE A 10 14.58 -33.07 -4.32
C ILE A 10 15.89 -32.93 -5.12
N ALA A 11 15.82 -32.96 -6.45
CA ALA A 11 16.99 -32.88 -7.32
C ALA A 11 17.46 -31.43 -7.57
N ASN A 12 16.53 -30.47 -7.52
CA ASN A 12 16.81 -29.06 -7.82
C ASN A 12 16.35 -28.18 -6.65
N PRO A 13 17.23 -27.87 -5.69
CA PRO A 13 16.89 -27.01 -4.57
C PRO A 13 16.54 -25.59 -5.07
N PRO A 14 15.58 -24.91 -4.43
CA PRO A 14 15.22 -23.54 -4.77
C PRO A 14 16.34 -22.56 -4.39
N LEU A 15 16.24 -21.33 -4.89
CA LEU A 15 17.16 -20.26 -4.50
C LEU A 15 17.01 -19.94 -3.01
N GLN A 16 18.13 -19.90 -2.30
CA GLN A 16 18.14 -19.48 -0.91
C GLN A 16 17.93 -17.96 -0.84
N ILE A 17 16.93 -17.54 -0.07
CA ILE A 17 16.69 -16.13 0.26
C ILE A 17 17.40 -15.79 1.57
N THR A 18 18.18 -14.71 1.57
CA THR A 18 18.96 -14.25 2.73
C THR A 18 18.37 -13.00 3.38
N LYS A 19 17.63 -12.19 2.62
CA LYS A 19 16.95 -10.99 3.11
C LYS A 19 15.70 -10.72 2.29
N ALA A 20 14.72 -10.07 2.89
CA ALA A 20 13.56 -9.54 2.20
C ALA A 20 13.30 -8.10 2.69
N ASP A 21 12.97 -7.19 1.79
CA ASP A 21 12.73 -5.78 2.11
C ASP A 21 11.80 -5.14 1.08
N GLY A 22 10.69 -4.55 1.54
CA GLY A 22 9.65 -4.05 0.64
C GLY A 22 9.12 -5.15 -0.29
N HIS A 23 9.26 -4.96 -1.59
CA HIS A 23 8.82 -5.93 -2.62
C HIS A 23 9.96 -6.78 -3.18
N TYR A 24 11.10 -6.85 -2.48
CA TYR A 24 12.28 -7.53 -2.98
C TYR A 24 12.77 -8.64 -2.07
N LEU A 25 13.21 -9.73 -2.69
CA LEU A 25 13.95 -10.82 -2.07
C LEU A 25 15.41 -10.75 -2.52
N LEU A 26 16.34 -10.84 -1.58
CA LEU A 26 17.77 -10.98 -1.85
C LEU A 26 18.13 -12.45 -1.74
N THR A 27 18.68 -13.01 -2.80
CA THR A 27 19.16 -14.39 -2.83
C THR A 27 20.59 -14.48 -2.28
N ALA A 28 21.02 -15.68 -1.88
CA ALA A 28 22.38 -15.95 -1.40
C ALA A 28 23.46 -15.68 -2.47
N ASP A 29 23.11 -15.73 -3.76
CA ASP A 29 24.00 -15.40 -4.87
C ASP A 29 23.95 -13.92 -5.28
N GLY A 30 23.33 -13.06 -4.47
CA GLY A 30 23.34 -11.61 -4.62
C GLY A 30 22.29 -11.03 -5.56
N ARG A 31 21.40 -11.84 -6.14
CA ARG A 31 20.29 -11.33 -6.97
C ARG A 31 19.23 -10.67 -6.11
N LYS A 32 18.82 -9.48 -6.52
CA LYS A 32 17.67 -8.75 -5.95
C LYS A 32 16.44 -9.03 -6.83
N ILE A 33 15.63 -9.99 -6.42
CA ILE A 33 14.43 -10.42 -7.13
C ILE A 33 13.24 -9.58 -6.71
N PHE A 34 12.55 -8.95 -7.66
CA PHE A 34 11.24 -8.36 -7.44
C PHE A 34 10.23 -9.49 -7.21
N ASP A 35 9.72 -9.60 -5.98
CA ASP A 35 8.66 -10.54 -5.68
C ASP A 35 7.35 -9.96 -6.21
N ALA A 36 7.01 -10.32 -7.44
CA ALA A 36 5.75 -9.92 -8.05
C ALA A 36 4.60 -10.85 -7.65
N THR A 37 4.74 -11.75 -6.67
CA THR A 37 3.66 -12.69 -6.32
C THR A 37 3.28 -12.63 -4.86
N SER A 38 4.06 -11.93 -4.02
CA SER A 38 3.89 -11.97 -2.56
C SER A 38 3.97 -13.41 -2.02
N GLY A 39 4.80 -14.26 -2.64
CA GLY A 39 4.69 -15.71 -2.46
C GLY A 39 3.36 -16.24 -3.00
N ALA A 40 2.61 -17.02 -2.22
CA ALA A 40 1.25 -17.43 -2.57
C ALA A 40 0.23 -16.36 -2.16
N ALA A 41 0.39 -15.11 -2.60
CA ALA A 41 -0.44 -13.95 -2.21
C ALA A 41 -0.47 -13.67 -0.69
N VAL A 42 0.66 -13.88 -0.01
CA VAL A 42 0.80 -13.77 1.44
C VAL A 42 1.32 -12.40 1.86
N ALA A 43 2.42 -11.92 1.27
CA ALA A 43 3.16 -10.74 1.71
C ALA A 43 2.52 -9.39 1.31
N ALA A 44 1.24 -9.20 1.64
CA ALA A 44 0.42 -8.08 1.16
C ALA A 44 0.97 -6.67 1.51
N LEU A 45 1.67 -6.50 2.63
CA LEU A 45 2.32 -5.23 3.02
C LEU A 45 3.76 -5.09 2.52
N GLY A 46 4.29 -6.10 1.82
CA GLY A 46 5.72 -6.26 1.63
C GLY A 46 6.45 -6.67 2.92
N HIS A 47 7.77 -6.77 2.81
CA HIS A 47 8.64 -7.31 3.84
C HIS A 47 9.25 -6.22 4.72
N ASN A 48 9.64 -6.61 5.94
CA ASN A 48 10.44 -5.82 6.87
C ASN A 48 9.77 -4.52 7.38
N ASN A 49 8.45 -4.51 7.49
CA ASN A 49 7.70 -3.40 8.09
C ASN A 49 8.05 -3.26 9.60
N PRO A 50 8.57 -2.10 10.05
CA PRO A 50 9.00 -1.92 11.44
C PRO A 50 7.85 -1.92 12.45
N GLU A 51 6.67 -1.43 12.07
CA GLU A 51 5.50 -1.37 12.96
C GLU A 51 5.00 -2.77 13.31
N VAL A 52 4.92 -3.68 12.33
CA VAL A 52 4.52 -5.08 12.57
C VAL A 52 5.57 -5.82 13.40
N LYS A 53 6.86 -5.57 13.16
CA LYS A 53 7.95 -6.16 13.98
C LYS A 53 7.88 -5.70 15.42
N ASN A 54 7.65 -4.42 15.66
CA ASN A 54 7.54 -3.87 17.01
C ASN A 54 6.33 -4.48 17.74
N ALA A 55 5.17 -4.57 17.07
CA ALA A 55 3.98 -5.22 17.65
C ALA A 55 4.23 -6.70 18.04
N ILE A 56 5.04 -7.42 17.27
CA ILE A 56 5.47 -8.79 17.60
C ILE A 56 6.35 -8.80 18.85
N VAL A 57 7.35 -7.93 18.92
CA VAL A 57 8.29 -7.84 20.04
C VAL A 57 7.57 -7.43 21.33
N GLU A 58 6.75 -6.39 21.29
CA GLU A 58 5.96 -5.93 22.44
C GLU A 58 4.99 -7.01 22.95
N GLN A 59 4.39 -7.78 22.05
CA GLN A 59 3.53 -8.89 22.46
C GLN A 59 4.35 -10.00 23.12
N LEU A 60 5.55 -10.32 22.64
CA LEU A 60 6.45 -11.30 23.26
C LEU A 60 6.94 -10.88 24.65
N GLU A 61 7.11 -9.58 24.89
CA GLU A 61 7.48 -9.05 26.21
C GLU A 61 6.38 -9.22 27.26
N THR A 62 5.13 -9.37 26.83
CA THR A 62 3.97 -9.43 27.73
C THR A 62 3.33 -10.82 27.81
N LEU A 63 3.10 -11.47 26.67
CA LEU A 63 2.50 -12.79 26.57
C LEU A 63 2.83 -13.41 25.21
N ASP A 64 3.67 -14.44 25.23
CA ASP A 64 4.01 -15.25 24.07
C ASP A 64 2.85 -16.18 23.68
N TYR A 65 2.35 -16.97 24.63
CA TYR A 65 1.36 -18.02 24.43
C TYR A 65 0.37 -18.11 25.59
N ALA A 66 -0.89 -18.32 25.24
CA ALA A 66 -1.93 -18.71 26.17
C ALA A 66 -2.86 -19.73 25.51
N TYR A 67 -3.25 -20.76 26.27
CA TYR A 67 -4.20 -21.76 25.78
C TYR A 67 -5.62 -21.16 25.75
N LEU A 68 -6.06 -20.75 24.56
CA LEU A 68 -7.25 -19.93 24.36
C LEU A 68 -8.56 -20.49 25.00
N PRO A 69 -8.78 -21.81 25.05
CA PRO A 69 -9.97 -22.34 25.73
C PRO A 69 -10.11 -21.93 27.21
N PHE A 70 -9.01 -21.54 27.88
CA PHE A 70 -9.03 -21.11 29.29
C PHE A 70 -8.71 -19.63 29.49
N PHE A 71 -8.01 -19.01 28.54
CA PHE A 71 -7.47 -17.67 28.66
C PHE A 71 -7.69 -16.86 27.38
N THR A 72 -7.74 -15.54 27.46
CA THR A 72 -7.76 -14.67 26.27
C THR A 72 -6.61 -13.67 26.34
N SER A 73 -6.38 -12.94 25.24
CA SER A 73 -5.42 -11.85 25.16
C SER A 73 -6.05 -10.61 24.54
N ALA A 74 -5.59 -9.44 24.94
CA ALA A 74 -6.06 -8.18 24.36
C ALA A 74 -5.79 -8.10 22.84
N ALA A 75 -4.75 -8.77 22.34
CA ALA A 75 -4.49 -8.86 20.91
C ALA A 75 -5.57 -9.68 20.20
N ALA A 76 -5.93 -10.87 20.71
CA ALA A 76 -6.97 -11.72 20.16
C ALA A 76 -8.34 -11.02 20.16
N GLU A 77 -8.75 -10.42 21.29
CA GLU A 77 -10.02 -9.68 21.38
C GLU A 77 -10.09 -8.53 20.38
N ARG A 78 -9.01 -7.75 20.25
CA ARG A 78 -8.97 -6.59 19.35
C ARG A 78 -9.01 -6.97 17.87
N ILE A 79 -8.25 -7.98 17.45
CA ILE A 79 -8.30 -8.41 16.04
C ILE A 79 -9.65 -9.06 15.70
N CYS A 80 -10.22 -9.87 16.60
CA CYS A 80 -11.56 -10.44 16.41
C CYS A 80 -12.61 -9.33 16.26
N LYS A 81 -12.56 -8.31 17.12
CA LYS A 81 -13.46 -7.15 17.05
C LYS A 81 -13.29 -6.35 15.77
N LEU A 82 -12.05 -6.06 15.35
CA LEU A 82 -11.79 -5.38 14.08
C LEU A 82 -12.40 -6.15 12.90
N LEU A 83 -12.23 -7.47 12.87
CA LEU A 83 -12.73 -8.32 11.80
C LEU A 83 -14.26 -8.42 11.75
N THR A 84 -14.96 -8.37 12.89
CA THR A 84 -16.43 -8.36 12.90
C THR A 84 -16.96 -6.99 12.51
N GLU A 85 -16.38 -5.91 13.04
CA GLU A 85 -16.75 -4.54 12.70
C GLU A 85 -16.53 -4.25 11.20
N SER A 86 -15.48 -4.79 10.59
CA SER A 86 -15.20 -4.59 9.17
C SER A 86 -16.22 -5.23 8.21
N THR A 87 -17.10 -6.09 8.73
CA THR A 87 -18.21 -6.68 7.96
C THR A 87 -19.48 -5.83 7.96
N GLY A 88 -19.51 -4.70 8.68
CA GLY A 88 -20.74 -3.92 8.87
C GLY A 88 -21.72 -4.56 9.84
N GLY A 89 -21.26 -5.50 10.68
CA GLY A 89 -22.07 -6.19 11.68
C GLY A 89 -22.71 -7.50 11.20
N GLU A 90 -22.40 -7.96 9.98
CA GLU A 90 -22.90 -9.22 9.43
C GLU A 90 -22.28 -10.46 10.11
N MET A 91 -20.98 -10.40 10.41
CA MET A 91 -20.26 -11.45 11.14
C MET A 91 -20.19 -11.13 12.63
N GLU A 92 -20.45 -12.12 13.48
CA GLU A 92 -20.56 -11.91 14.93
C GLU A 92 -19.38 -12.49 15.73
N LYS A 93 -18.81 -13.62 15.29
CA LYS A 93 -17.68 -14.29 15.99
C LYS A 93 -16.57 -14.66 15.03
N VAL A 94 -15.36 -14.71 15.57
CA VAL A 94 -14.15 -15.11 14.84
C VAL A 94 -13.45 -16.23 15.60
N PHE A 95 -13.05 -17.27 14.88
CA PHE A 95 -12.24 -18.37 15.37
C PHE A 95 -10.86 -18.33 14.68
N ILE A 96 -9.82 -17.97 15.44
CA ILE A 96 -8.46 -17.77 14.92
C ILE A 96 -7.68 -19.09 14.93
N VAL A 97 -7.00 -19.38 13.83
CA VAL A 97 -6.16 -20.55 13.58
C VAL A 97 -4.81 -20.13 12.98
N SER A 98 -3.93 -21.07 12.65
CA SER A 98 -2.58 -20.75 12.16
C SER A 98 -2.47 -20.69 10.64
N SER A 99 -3.49 -21.17 9.90
CA SER A 99 -3.46 -21.22 8.44
C SER A 99 -4.85 -21.20 7.81
N GLY A 100 -4.91 -20.89 6.52
CA GLY A 100 -6.17 -20.99 5.76
C GLY A 100 -6.69 -22.43 5.64
N THR A 101 -5.79 -23.41 5.58
CA THR A 101 -6.14 -24.83 5.59
C THR A 101 -6.88 -25.22 6.87
N GLU A 102 -6.38 -24.77 8.03
CA GLU A 102 -7.07 -24.97 9.31
C GLU A 102 -8.41 -24.23 9.36
N ALA A 103 -8.50 -23.04 8.77
CA ALA A 103 -9.74 -22.26 8.76
C ALA A 103 -10.83 -22.98 7.95
N VAL A 104 -10.45 -23.60 6.83
CA VAL A 104 -11.35 -24.44 6.04
C VAL A 104 -11.78 -25.68 6.82
N GLU A 105 -10.87 -26.43 7.46
CA GLU A 105 -11.24 -27.57 8.30
C GLU A 105 -12.22 -27.16 9.42
N ALA A 106 -11.94 -26.03 10.09
CA ALA A 106 -12.85 -25.46 11.08
C ALA A 106 -14.22 -25.12 10.48
N SER A 107 -14.27 -24.56 9.27
CA SER A 107 -15.53 -24.22 8.59
C SER A 107 -16.40 -25.44 8.29
N LEU A 108 -15.78 -26.55 7.85
CA LEU A 108 -16.49 -27.81 7.55
C LEU A 108 -17.07 -28.40 8.84
N LYS A 109 -16.28 -28.41 9.91
CA LYS A 109 -16.72 -28.88 11.23
C LYS A 109 -17.81 -27.98 11.82
N MET A 110 -17.69 -26.67 11.67
CA MET A 110 -18.70 -25.71 12.12
C MET A 110 -20.02 -25.90 11.39
N ALA A 111 -19.98 -26.03 10.06
CA ALA A 111 -21.18 -26.31 9.26
C ALA A 111 -21.85 -27.63 9.67
N ARG A 112 -21.06 -28.68 9.91
CA ARG A 112 -21.58 -29.94 10.44
C ARG A 112 -22.22 -29.77 11.82
N GLN A 113 -21.54 -29.09 12.74
CA GLN A 113 -22.06 -28.90 14.09
C GLN A 113 -23.35 -28.06 14.08
N TYR A 114 -23.42 -26.99 13.28
CA TYR A 114 -24.61 -26.18 13.11
C TYR A 114 -25.88 -27.03 12.87
N PHE A 115 -25.81 -28.01 11.96
CA PHE A 115 -26.96 -28.88 11.70
C PHE A 115 -27.19 -29.94 12.79
N VAL A 116 -26.15 -30.39 13.49
CA VAL A 116 -26.33 -31.25 14.66
C VAL A 116 -27.12 -30.52 15.75
N GLU A 117 -26.79 -29.24 16.02
CA GLU A 117 -27.50 -28.41 17.00
C GLU A 117 -28.94 -28.12 16.57
N LEU A 118 -29.22 -28.05 15.26
CA LEU A 118 -30.58 -27.94 14.71
C LEU A 118 -31.38 -29.24 14.73
N GLY A 119 -30.81 -30.35 15.21
CA GLY A 119 -31.48 -31.66 15.18
C GLY A 119 -31.55 -32.29 13.79
N GLN A 120 -30.66 -31.90 12.87
CA GLN A 120 -30.53 -32.43 11.51
C GLN A 120 -29.22 -33.23 11.32
N PRO A 121 -28.99 -34.31 12.08
CA PRO A 121 -27.73 -35.04 12.07
C PRO A 121 -27.45 -35.77 10.74
N SER A 122 -28.40 -35.88 9.81
CA SER A 122 -28.18 -36.45 8.48
C SER A 122 -27.29 -35.57 7.59
N ARG A 123 -27.23 -34.26 7.84
CA ARG A 123 -26.43 -33.33 7.03
C ARG A 123 -24.94 -33.54 7.27
N THR A 124 -24.28 -34.16 6.31
CA THR A 124 -22.89 -34.62 6.39
C THR A 124 -22.08 -34.35 5.12
N LYS A 125 -22.74 -33.93 4.03
CA LYS A 125 -22.12 -33.73 2.72
C LYS A 125 -21.79 -32.28 2.44
N PHE A 126 -20.90 -32.04 1.49
CA PHE A 126 -20.51 -30.73 1.01
C PHE A 126 -20.50 -30.70 -0.51
N ILE A 127 -20.84 -29.55 -1.09
CA ILE A 127 -20.70 -29.31 -2.53
C ILE A 127 -19.62 -28.23 -2.70
N ALA A 128 -18.63 -28.50 -3.54
CA ALA A 128 -17.56 -27.56 -3.87
C ALA A 128 -17.46 -27.39 -5.38
N ARG A 129 -16.46 -26.66 -5.87
CA ARG A 129 -16.23 -26.47 -7.31
C ARG A 129 -15.10 -27.36 -7.82
N LYS A 130 -15.22 -27.83 -9.07
CA LYS A 130 -14.10 -28.41 -9.82
C LYS A 130 -13.02 -27.35 -9.96
N GLN A 131 -11.75 -27.78 -9.90
CA GLN A 131 -10.58 -26.90 -9.95
C GLN A 131 -10.56 -25.83 -8.84
N SER A 132 -11.13 -26.08 -7.66
CA SER A 132 -10.93 -25.22 -6.49
C SER A 132 -9.71 -25.62 -5.65
N TYR A 133 -9.23 -24.70 -4.82
CA TYR A 133 -8.22 -24.95 -3.80
C TYR A 133 -8.71 -24.48 -2.43
N HIS A 134 -8.85 -25.42 -1.48
CA HIS A 134 -9.33 -25.12 -0.13
C HIS A 134 -8.33 -25.53 0.97
N GLY A 135 -7.14 -26.00 0.60
CA GLY A 135 -6.12 -26.45 1.55
C GLY A 135 -5.48 -27.78 1.15
N ASN A 136 -4.69 -28.34 2.06
CA ASN A 136 -3.89 -29.54 1.81
C ASN A 136 -3.84 -30.55 2.98
N THR A 137 -4.76 -30.42 3.95
CA THR A 137 -5.10 -31.51 4.91
C THR A 137 -6.12 -32.45 4.27
N LEU A 138 -6.36 -33.64 4.82
CA LEU A 138 -7.26 -34.61 4.17
C LEU A 138 -8.68 -34.07 3.94
N GLY A 139 -9.27 -33.35 4.88
CA GLY A 139 -10.61 -32.77 4.72
C GLY A 139 -10.61 -31.63 3.70
N SER A 140 -9.75 -30.64 3.87
CA SER A 140 -9.64 -29.51 2.94
C SER A 140 -9.22 -29.91 1.51
N LEU A 141 -8.37 -30.94 1.36
CA LEU A 141 -7.97 -31.50 0.08
C LEU A 141 -9.11 -32.28 -0.58
N ALA A 142 -9.93 -33.00 0.22
CA ALA A 142 -11.15 -33.65 -0.25
C ALA A 142 -12.20 -32.62 -0.73
N THR A 143 -12.27 -31.47 -0.05
CA THR A 143 -13.13 -30.35 -0.43
C THR A 143 -12.64 -29.66 -1.72
N GLY A 144 -11.35 -29.40 -1.85
CA GLY A 144 -10.74 -28.88 -3.08
C GLY A 144 -10.77 -29.87 -4.24
N PHE A 145 -10.54 -29.41 -5.48
CA PHE A 145 -10.53 -30.30 -6.66
C PHE A 145 -9.33 -30.06 -7.59
N HIS A 146 -8.14 -29.90 -7.00
CA HIS A 146 -6.89 -29.90 -7.75
C HIS A 146 -6.46 -31.34 -8.07
N LYS A 147 -6.90 -31.87 -9.22
CA LYS A 147 -6.65 -33.27 -9.67
C LYS A 147 -5.23 -33.78 -9.38
N GLY A 148 -4.20 -33.04 -9.80
CA GLY A 148 -2.80 -33.46 -9.60
C GLY A 148 -2.35 -33.59 -8.14
N ARG A 149 -2.86 -32.74 -7.24
CA ARG A 149 -2.52 -32.80 -5.80
C ARG A 149 -3.30 -33.89 -5.10
N ARG A 150 -4.53 -34.16 -5.55
CA ARG A 150 -5.40 -35.18 -4.97
C ARG A 150 -5.04 -36.60 -5.37
N ALA A 151 -4.55 -36.81 -6.59
CA ALA A 151 -4.46 -38.12 -7.24
C ALA A 151 -3.83 -39.23 -6.36
N ILE A 152 -2.76 -38.92 -5.63
CA ILE A 152 -2.07 -39.90 -4.77
C ILE A 152 -2.87 -40.22 -3.50
N TYR A 153 -3.71 -39.29 -3.04
CA TYR A 153 -4.44 -39.38 -1.79
C TYR A 153 -5.89 -39.82 -1.95
N GLU A 154 -6.45 -39.91 -3.17
CA GLU A 154 -7.87 -40.28 -3.41
C GLU A 154 -8.37 -41.46 -2.55
N PRO A 155 -7.62 -42.57 -2.35
CA PRO A 155 -8.08 -43.69 -1.52
C PRO A 155 -8.29 -43.37 -0.03
N ILE A 156 -7.73 -42.27 0.47
CA ILE A 156 -7.81 -41.84 1.88
C ILE A 156 -8.56 -40.50 2.03
N LEU A 157 -9.09 -39.94 0.95
CA LEU A 157 -9.94 -38.75 1.01
C LEU A 157 -11.37 -39.13 1.38
N ALA A 158 -12.04 -38.21 2.08
CA ALA A 158 -13.45 -38.39 2.40
C ALA A 158 -14.31 -38.36 1.13
N THR A 159 -15.34 -39.20 1.08
CA THR A 159 -16.23 -39.37 -0.08
C THR A 159 -17.55 -38.57 0.04
N ASN A 160 -17.65 -37.69 1.03
CA ASN A 160 -18.82 -36.87 1.32
C ASN A 160 -18.77 -35.48 0.67
N VAL A 161 -17.92 -35.30 -0.34
CA VAL A 161 -17.82 -34.06 -1.11
C VAL A 161 -18.11 -34.34 -2.57
N SER A 162 -19.00 -33.57 -3.18
CA SER A 162 -19.19 -33.52 -4.62
C SER A 162 -18.78 -32.18 -5.21
N HIS A 163 -18.61 -32.12 -6.54
CA HIS A 163 -18.02 -30.96 -7.21
C HIS A 163 -18.81 -30.54 -8.46
N VAL A 164 -19.31 -29.31 -8.45
CA VAL A 164 -19.95 -28.66 -9.61
C VAL A 164 -18.94 -27.83 -10.43
N SER A 165 -19.31 -27.39 -11.62
CA SER A 165 -18.45 -26.56 -12.47
C SER A 165 -18.10 -25.21 -11.81
N PRO A 166 -16.88 -24.67 -12.04
CA PRO A 166 -16.56 -23.32 -11.61
C PRO A 166 -17.22 -22.28 -12.53
N CYS A 167 -17.42 -21.07 -12.00
CA CYS A 167 -17.69 -19.89 -12.81
C CYS A 167 -16.39 -19.41 -13.46
N TYR A 168 -16.17 -19.83 -14.71
CA TYR A 168 -14.98 -19.46 -15.47
C TYR A 168 -15.35 -19.18 -16.93
N SER A 169 -15.82 -17.96 -17.21
CA SER A 169 -16.41 -17.57 -18.49
C SER A 169 -15.50 -17.85 -19.70
N TYR A 170 -14.18 -17.61 -19.61
CA TYR A 170 -13.27 -17.89 -20.73
C TYR A 170 -13.31 -19.36 -21.21
N ARG A 171 -13.56 -20.32 -20.30
CA ARG A 171 -13.65 -21.76 -20.63
C ARG A 171 -15.08 -22.30 -20.65
N GLY A 172 -15.96 -21.75 -19.82
CA GLY A 172 -17.26 -22.31 -19.51
C GLY A 172 -18.43 -21.63 -20.21
N LEU A 173 -18.26 -20.42 -20.75
CA LEU A 173 -19.28 -19.70 -21.51
C LEU A 173 -19.42 -20.34 -22.90
N LYS A 174 -20.63 -20.74 -23.27
CA LYS A 174 -20.93 -21.30 -24.59
C LYS A 174 -21.03 -20.20 -25.64
N GLU A 175 -20.87 -20.56 -26.91
CA GLU A 175 -21.05 -19.61 -28.01
C GLU A 175 -22.49 -19.09 -28.03
N GLY A 176 -22.64 -17.75 -27.97
CA GLY A 176 -23.93 -17.06 -27.92
C GLY A 176 -24.62 -17.03 -26.55
N GLU A 177 -24.03 -17.60 -25.50
CA GLU A 177 -24.55 -17.56 -24.13
C GLU A 177 -24.21 -16.20 -23.48
N SER A 178 -25.20 -15.55 -22.87
CA SER A 178 -24.98 -14.36 -22.05
C SER A 178 -24.36 -14.73 -20.70
N ASP A 179 -23.79 -13.75 -19.97
CA ASP A 179 -23.30 -13.99 -18.62
C ASP A 179 -24.47 -14.39 -17.68
N GLU A 180 -25.65 -13.82 -17.89
CA GLU A 180 -26.87 -14.15 -17.14
C GLU A 180 -27.32 -15.61 -17.37
N ASP A 181 -27.41 -16.06 -18.63
CA ASP A 181 -27.76 -17.45 -18.96
C ASP A 181 -26.72 -18.43 -18.42
N TYR A 182 -25.44 -18.03 -18.44
CA TYR A 182 -24.36 -18.84 -17.88
C TYR A 182 -24.50 -18.99 -16.36
N VAL A 183 -24.80 -17.91 -15.65
CA VAL A 183 -25.08 -17.94 -14.21
C VAL A 183 -26.28 -18.83 -13.91
N GLU A 184 -27.38 -18.70 -14.66
CA GLU A 184 -28.57 -19.53 -14.49
C GLU A 184 -28.24 -21.01 -14.68
N ARG A 185 -27.45 -21.36 -15.71
CA ARG A 185 -27.01 -22.74 -15.94
C ARG A 185 -26.15 -23.29 -14.79
N LEU A 186 -25.23 -22.48 -14.24
CA LEU A 186 -24.43 -22.91 -13.10
C LEU A 186 -25.26 -23.05 -11.82
N ALA A 187 -26.28 -22.20 -11.65
CA ALA A 187 -27.21 -22.29 -10.53
C ALA A 187 -28.08 -23.54 -10.64
N GLN A 188 -28.52 -23.88 -11.85
CA GLN A 188 -29.23 -25.13 -12.12
C GLN A 188 -28.33 -26.34 -11.89
N GLU A 189 -27.05 -26.31 -12.28
CA GLU A 189 -26.10 -27.40 -11.97
C GLU A 189 -25.95 -27.59 -10.45
N LEU A 190 -25.89 -26.50 -9.67
CA LEU A 190 -25.86 -26.59 -8.22
C LEU A 190 -27.16 -27.16 -7.64
N GLU A 191 -28.32 -26.72 -8.14
CA GLU A 191 -29.63 -27.26 -7.75
C GLU A 191 -29.71 -28.76 -8.02
N ASP A 192 -29.33 -29.20 -9.23
CA ASP A 192 -29.32 -30.61 -9.62
C ASP A 192 -28.40 -31.44 -8.72
N GLU A 193 -27.24 -30.89 -8.34
CA GLU A 193 -26.31 -31.56 -7.42
C GLU A 193 -26.89 -31.68 -6.00
N PHE A 194 -27.62 -30.67 -5.49
CA PHE A 194 -28.36 -30.80 -4.24
C PHE A 194 -29.37 -31.95 -4.30
N GLN A 195 -30.13 -32.05 -5.41
CA GLN A 195 -31.08 -33.15 -5.60
C GLN A 195 -30.37 -34.52 -5.66
N ALA A 196 -29.27 -34.61 -6.40
CA ALA A 196 -28.50 -35.84 -6.54
C ALA A 196 -27.89 -36.31 -5.21
N GLN A 197 -27.43 -35.38 -4.38
CA GLN A 197 -26.90 -35.71 -3.05
C GLN A 197 -27.99 -35.99 -2.01
N GLY A 198 -29.23 -35.56 -2.26
CA GLY A 198 -30.28 -35.50 -1.26
C GLY A 198 -30.16 -34.20 -0.46
N PRO A 199 -31.04 -33.20 -0.68
CA PRO A 199 -30.88 -31.85 -0.12
C PRO A 199 -30.70 -31.81 1.41
N ASP A 200 -31.44 -32.67 2.12
CA ASP A 200 -31.39 -32.81 3.59
C ASP A 200 -30.14 -33.53 4.13
N THR A 201 -29.18 -33.83 3.25
CA THR A 201 -27.88 -34.42 3.61
C THR A 201 -26.72 -33.46 3.39
N VAL A 202 -26.93 -32.31 2.76
CA VAL A 202 -25.87 -31.35 2.44
C VAL A 202 -25.77 -30.28 3.53
N CYS A 203 -24.58 -30.10 4.09
CA CYS A 203 -24.27 -29.03 5.03
C CYS A 203 -24.12 -27.69 4.31
N ALA A 204 -23.27 -27.65 3.28
CA ALA A 204 -22.86 -26.39 2.69
C ALA A 204 -22.41 -26.50 1.24
N PHE A 205 -22.55 -25.40 0.52
CA PHE A 205 -21.78 -25.10 -0.68
C PHE A 205 -20.57 -24.24 -0.30
N ILE A 206 -19.37 -24.62 -0.78
CA ILE A 206 -18.12 -23.91 -0.52
C ILE A 206 -17.43 -23.50 -1.82
N ALA A 207 -17.00 -22.24 -1.87
CA ALA A 207 -16.32 -21.68 -3.03
C ALA A 207 -15.35 -20.55 -2.63
N GLU A 208 -14.26 -20.40 -3.38
CA GLU A 208 -13.42 -19.19 -3.28
C GLU A 208 -14.14 -18.02 -3.97
N THR A 209 -14.21 -16.85 -3.32
CA THR A 209 -14.86 -15.66 -3.91
C THR A 209 -14.17 -15.20 -5.19
N VAL A 210 -12.84 -15.27 -5.24
CA VAL A 210 -12.07 -15.18 -6.48
C VAL A 210 -11.09 -16.35 -6.46
N SER A 211 -11.15 -17.23 -7.46
CA SER A 211 -10.29 -18.41 -7.47
C SER A 211 -8.83 -18.04 -7.68
N GLY A 212 -7.97 -18.53 -6.80
CA GLY A 212 -6.55 -18.19 -6.80
C GLY A 212 -5.73 -19.14 -7.67
N THR A 213 -5.02 -20.06 -7.01
CA THR A 213 -3.92 -20.84 -7.60
C THR A 213 -4.35 -21.81 -8.71
N THR A 214 -5.56 -22.37 -8.63
CA THR A 214 -6.00 -23.46 -9.52
C THR A 214 -6.61 -23.00 -10.82
N LEU A 215 -7.32 -21.87 -10.78
CA LEU A 215 -7.95 -21.25 -11.96
C LEU A 215 -7.22 -19.99 -12.42
N GLY A 216 -6.22 -19.52 -11.69
CA GLY A 216 -5.40 -18.36 -12.07
C GLY A 216 -6.18 -17.06 -12.01
N CYS A 217 -6.58 -16.66 -10.81
CA CYS A 217 -7.19 -15.35 -10.54
C CYS A 217 -8.52 -15.13 -11.28
N VAL A 218 -9.40 -16.13 -11.31
CA VAL A 218 -10.72 -16.02 -11.99
C VAL A 218 -11.71 -15.32 -11.06
N PRO A 219 -12.11 -14.07 -11.35
CA PRO A 219 -13.30 -13.50 -10.73
C PRO A 219 -14.55 -14.18 -11.31
N PRO A 220 -15.61 -14.38 -10.50
CA PRO A 220 -16.90 -14.79 -11.03
C PRO A 220 -17.47 -13.70 -11.95
N VAL A 221 -18.33 -14.09 -12.89
CA VAL A 221 -19.18 -13.13 -13.60
C VAL A 221 -20.21 -12.54 -12.62
N PRO A 222 -20.69 -11.30 -12.85
CA PRO A 222 -21.65 -10.65 -11.96
C PRO A 222 -22.89 -11.50 -11.69
N GLY A 223 -23.38 -11.49 -10.44
CA GLY A 223 -24.61 -12.20 -10.07
C GLY A 223 -24.42 -13.68 -9.74
N TYR A 224 -23.29 -14.30 -10.09
CA TYR A 224 -23.01 -15.71 -9.81
C TYR A 224 -23.24 -16.07 -8.33
N PHE A 225 -22.62 -15.34 -7.40
CA PHE A 225 -22.73 -15.67 -5.98
C PHE A 225 -24.11 -15.39 -5.41
N LYS A 226 -24.83 -14.40 -5.96
CA LYS A 226 -26.23 -14.17 -5.61
C LYS A 226 -27.08 -15.40 -5.97
N SER A 227 -26.94 -15.93 -7.17
CA SER A 227 -27.66 -17.14 -7.60
C SER A 227 -27.25 -18.38 -6.81
N MET A 228 -25.95 -18.57 -6.49
CA MET A 228 -25.53 -19.69 -5.62
C MET A 228 -26.12 -19.57 -4.22
N ARG A 229 -26.15 -18.35 -3.66
CA ARG A 229 -26.75 -18.07 -2.35
C ARG A 229 -28.24 -18.41 -2.33
N GLU A 230 -28.97 -18.02 -3.36
CA GLU A 230 -30.40 -18.34 -3.52
C GLU A 230 -30.65 -19.86 -3.56
N VAL A 231 -29.78 -20.63 -4.22
CA VAL A 231 -29.83 -22.10 -4.22
C VAL A 231 -29.59 -22.65 -2.80
N CYS A 232 -28.55 -22.18 -2.11
CA CYS A 232 -28.27 -22.61 -0.73
C CYS A 232 -29.44 -22.32 0.21
N ASP A 233 -30.03 -21.12 0.13
CA ASP A 233 -31.15 -20.71 0.96
C ASP A 233 -32.38 -21.61 0.75
N ARG A 234 -32.69 -22.00 -0.50
CA ARG A 234 -33.80 -22.94 -0.81
C ARG A 234 -33.63 -24.29 -0.12
N HIS A 235 -32.40 -24.79 -0.04
CA HIS A 235 -32.09 -26.10 0.57
C HIS A 235 -31.75 -26.02 2.06
N GLY A 236 -31.81 -24.82 2.65
CA GLY A 236 -31.39 -24.56 4.03
C GLY A 236 -29.92 -24.87 4.30
N ALA A 237 -29.08 -24.97 3.24
CA ALA A 237 -27.66 -25.24 3.34
C ALA A 237 -26.87 -23.94 3.60
N LEU A 238 -25.68 -24.05 4.19
CA LEU A 238 -24.82 -22.90 4.42
C LEU A 238 -24.03 -22.51 3.17
N LEU A 239 -23.78 -21.21 2.99
CA LEU A 239 -22.79 -20.70 2.05
C LEU A 239 -21.47 -20.43 2.77
N ILE A 240 -20.41 -21.12 2.34
CA ILE A 240 -19.04 -20.89 2.82
C ILE A 240 -18.24 -20.19 1.72
N LEU A 241 -17.74 -18.99 2.01
CA LEU A 241 -16.83 -18.29 1.11
C LEU A 241 -15.39 -18.36 1.61
N ASP A 242 -14.57 -19.02 0.80
CA ASP A 242 -13.14 -19.13 1.02
C ASP A 242 -12.42 -17.89 0.47
N GLU A 243 -12.05 -16.99 1.38
CA GLU A 243 -11.34 -15.77 1.07
C GLU A 243 -9.92 -15.77 1.61
N VAL A 244 -9.35 -16.96 1.79
CA VAL A 244 -7.96 -17.14 2.21
C VAL A 244 -6.99 -16.41 1.27
N MET A 245 -7.30 -16.33 -0.03
CA MET A 245 -6.47 -15.64 -1.04
C MET A 245 -7.07 -14.31 -1.52
N SER A 246 -8.37 -14.26 -1.75
CA SER A 246 -9.05 -13.10 -2.33
C SER A 246 -9.44 -12.01 -1.32
N GLY A 247 -9.55 -12.38 -0.05
CA GLY A 247 -9.93 -11.48 1.04
C GLY A 247 -8.76 -10.67 1.58
N MET A 248 -9.04 -9.97 2.67
CA MET A 248 -8.13 -9.07 3.38
C MET A 248 -7.53 -8.01 2.45
N GLY A 249 -8.37 -7.46 1.57
CA GLY A 249 -8.03 -6.28 0.76
C GLY A 249 -7.57 -6.55 -0.67
N ARG A 250 -7.18 -7.78 -1.00
CA ARG A 250 -6.49 -8.13 -2.25
C ARG A 250 -7.27 -7.73 -3.52
N THR A 251 -8.59 -7.85 -3.48
CA THR A 251 -9.47 -7.55 -4.62
C THR A 251 -10.00 -6.12 -4.62
N GLY A 252 -9.57 -5.26 -3.69
CA GLY A 252 -10.02 -3.87 -3.56
C GLY A 252 -11.15 -3.67 -2.54
N THR A 253 -11.66 -4.72 -1.90
CA THR A 253 -12.47 -4.65 -0.68
C THR A 253 -11.83 -5.51 0.40
N LEU A 254 -12.10 -5.23 1.67
CA LEU A 254 -11.50 -6.01 2.74
C LEU A 254 -12.03 -7.45 2.71
N HIS A 255 -13.33 -7.64 2.53
CA HIS A 255 -13.93 -8.93 2.25
C HIS A 255 -14.40 -8.94 0.79
N ALA A 256 -13.97 -9.90 -0.01
CA ALA A 256 -14.25 -9.93 -1.44
C ALA A 256 -15.76 -10.04 -1.74
N TRP A 257 -16.54 -10.67 -0.86
CA TRP A 257 -17.99 -10.72 -0.98
C TRP A 257 -18.67 -9.35 -0.93
N GLN A 258 -18.02 -8.32 -0.38
CA GLN A 258 -18.53 -6.94 -0.35
C GLN A 258 -18.65 -6.30 -1.74
N HIS A 259 -17.96 -6.84 -2.76
CA HIS A 259 -18.10 -6.34 -4.13
C HIS A 259 -19.54 -6.45 -4.65
N GLU A 260 -20.27 -7.48 -4.24
CA GLU A 260 -21.66 -7.73 -4.68
C GLU A 260 -22.65 -7.85 -3.51
N GLY A 261 -22.19 -7.65 -2.27
CA GLY A 261 -23.05 -7.69 -1.08
C GLY A 261 -23.59 -9.08 -0.73
N VAL A 262 -22.92 -10.16 -1.16
CA VAL A 262 -23.37 -11.54 -0.89
C VAL A 262 -22.75 -12.05 0.42
N VAL A 263 -23.40 -11.76 1.54
CA VAL A 263 -22.92 -12.17 2.87
C VAL A 263 -22.89 -13.72 2.98
N PRO A 264 -21.74 -14.34 3.29
CA PRO A 264 -21.69 -15.78 3.55
C PRO A 264 -22.10 -16.11 4.97
N ASP A 265 -22.39 -17.39 5.23
CA ASP A 265 -22.66 -17.87 6.58
C ASP A 265 -21.39 -18.12 7.37
N LEU A 266 -20.36 -18.54 6.64
CA LEU A 266 -19.01 -18.77 7.14
C LEU A 266 -18.02 -18.19 6.14
N GLN A 267 -17.07 -17.38 6.61
CA GLN A 267 -15.97 -16.86 5.79
C GLN A 267 -14.63 -17.36 6.32
N THR A 268 -13.77 -17.88 5.46
CA THR A 268 -12.38 -18.18 5.83
C THR A 268 -11.44 -17.12 5.30
N VAL A 269 -10.46 -16.72 6.10
CA VAL A 269 -9.42 -15.74 5.74
C VAL A 269 -8.06 -16.19 6.29
N ALA A 270 -6.96 -15.81 5.65
CA ALA A 270 -5.60 -16.00 6.15
C ALA A 270 -4.68 -15.04 5.38
N LYS A 271 -3.44 -15.44 5.05
CA LYS A 271 -2.54 -14.75 4.11
C LYS A 271 -2.46 -13.24 4.38
N GLY A 272 -3.17 -12.42 3.61
CA GLY A 272 -3.26 -10.97 3.79
C GLY A 272 -3.67 -10.53 5.20
N LEU A 273 -4.33 -11.39 5.98
CA LEU A 273 -4.65 -11.16 7.40
C LEU A 273 -3.40 -10.79 8.22
N GLY A 274 -2.34 -11.59 8.09
CA GLY A 274 -1.07 -11.39 8.82
C GLY A 274 0.09 -10.94 7.94
N ALA A 275 -0.15 -10.72 6.64
CA ALA A 275 0.84 -10.33 5.63
C ALA A 275 2.15 -11.15 5.64
N GLY A 276 2.12 -12.40 6.12
CA GLY A 276 3.27 -13.30 6.17
C GLY A 276 4.28 -13.04 7.30
N TYR A 277 3.99 -12.13 8.25
CA TYR A 277 4.88 -11.87 9.38
C TYR A 277 4.84 -13.00 10.42
N VAL A 278 3.63 -13.52 10.68
CA VAL A 278 3.39 -14.67 11.57
C VAL A 278 2.26 -15.52 10.93
N PRO A 279 2.30 -16.85 11.01
CA PRO A 279 1.21 -17.70 10.52
C PRO A 279 -0.11 -17.38 11.24
N ILE A 280 -1.15 -17.06 10.46
CA ILE A 280 -2.48 -16.81 10.99
C ILE A 280 -3.55 -17.05 9.91
N GLY A 281 -4.67 -17.61 10.32
CA GLY A 281 -5.93 -17.68 9.59
C GLY A 281 -7.11 -17.47 10.54
N ALA A 282 -8.31 -17.30 9.99
CA ALA A 282 -9.52 -17.17 10.79
C ALA A 282 -10.74 -17.69 10.04
N LEU A 283 -11.71 -18.17 10.81
CA LEU A 283 -13.08 -18.43 10.40
C LEU A 283 -13.97 -17.37 11.03
N LEU A 284 -14.70 -16.60 10.22
CA LEU A 284 -15.72 -15.67 10.67
C LEU A 284 -17.09 -16.35 10.56
N LEU A 285 -17.94 -16.13 11.56
CA LEU A 285 -19.25 -16.78 11.69
C LEU A 285 -20.35 -15.73 11.64
N HIS A 286 -21.29 -15.92 10.74
CA HIS A 286 -22.50 -15.12 10.67
C HIS A 286 -23.37 -15.32 11.92
N LYS A 287 -24.09 -14.27 12.32
CA LYS A 287 -24.99 -14.26 13.48
C LYS A 287 -25.89 -15.49 13.57
N LYS A 288 -26.49 -15.91 12.45
CA LYS A 288 -27.38 -17.09 12.40
C LYS A 288 -26.71 -18.38 12.90
N VAL A 289 -25.41 -18.56 12.64
CA VAL A 289 -24.66 -19.74 13.08
C VAL A 289 -24.37 -19.65 14.57
N VAL A 290 -23.99 -18.46 15.04
CA VAL A 290 -23.73 -18.18 16.45
C VAL A 290 -25.00 -18.39 17.29
N ASP A 291 -26.14 -17.86 16.85
CA ASP A 291 -27.44 -18.02 17.51
C ASP A 291 -27.82 -19.49 17.72
N VAL A 292 -27.57 -20.35 16.71
CA VAL A 292 -27.85 -21.78 16.80
C VAL A 292 -26.92 -22.45 17.82
N LEU A 293 -25.61 -22.18 17.77
CA LEU A 293 -24.67 -22.71 18.78
C LEU A 293 -25.04 -22.26 20.19
N SER A 294 -25.40 -20.99 20.37
CA SER A 294 -25.76 -20.41 21.67
C SER A 294 -27.03 -21.01 22.26
N LYS A 295 -27.97 -21.46 21.43
CA LYS A 295 -29.19 -22.17 21.87
C LYS A 295 -28.93 -23.66 22.14
N GLY A 296 -27.98 -24.26 21.42
CA GLY A 296 -27.56 -25.64 21.58
C GLY A 296 -26.48 -25.81 22.65
N SER A 297 -25.37 -26.44 22.28
CA SER A 297 -24.26 -26.78 23.18
C SER A 297 -23.49 -25.59 23.77
N LYS A 298 -23.63 -24.38 23.22
CA LYS A 298 -22.90 -23.14 23.60
C LYS A 298 -21.39 -23.22 23.41
N ALA A 299 -20.90 -24.20 22.66
CA ALA A 299 -19.49 -24.42 22.42
C ALA A 299 -19.24 -24.87 20.99
N PHE A 300 -18.09 -24.51 20.42
CA PHE A 300 -17.61 -25.14 19.19
C PHE A 300 -16.74 -26.35 19.57
N VAL A 301 -17.10 -27.54 19.07
CA VAL A 301 -16.35 -28.79 19.35
C VAL A 301 -15.14 -28.90 18.41
N HIS A 302 -14.24 -27.94 18.56
CA HIS A 302 -12.97 -27.86 17.86
C HIS A 302 -12.03 -26.94 18.62
N SER A 303 -10.82 -27.41 18.88
CA SER A 303 -9.74 -26.62 19.43
C SER A 303 -8.42 -27.02 18.79
N GLN A 304 -7.46 -26.09 18.81
CA GLN A 304 -6.08 -26.30 18.37
C GLN A 304 -5.13 -25.72 19.41
N THR A 305 -3.93 -26.28 19.53
CA THR A 305 -2.93 -25.79 20.48
C THR A 305 -2.63 -24.31 20.28
N TYR A 306 -2.39 -23.86 19.04
CA TYR A 306 -2.04 -22.48 18.72
C TYR A 306 -3.23 -21.59 18.31
N GLN A 307 -4.46 -22.03 18.60
CA GLN A 307 -5.66 -21.23 18.38
C GLN A 307 -5.53 -19.87 19.08
N GLY A 308 -5.75 -18.78 18.35
CA GLY A 308 -5.68 -17.42 18.90
C GLY A 308 -4.31 -17.01 19.46
N HIS A 309 -3.21 -17.56 18.93
CA HIS A 309 -1.85 -17.26 19.40
C HIS A 309 -1.60 -15.73 19.54
N PRO A 310 -1.29 -15.21 20.75
CA PRO A 310 -1.23 -13.77 21.01
C PRO A 310 -0.32 -13.00 20.05
N VAL A 311 0.89 -13.49 19.79
CA VAL A 311 1.85 -12.88 18.85
C VAL A 311 1.29 -12.80 17.41
N ALA A 312 0.62 -13.85 16.94
CA ALA A 312 0.00 -13.85 15.62
C ALA A 312 -1.15 -12.84 15.53
N CYS A 313 -1.98 -12.77 16.58
CA CYS A 313 -3.06 -11.80 16.70
C CYS A 313 -2.55 -10.36 16.72
N ALA A 314 -1.45 -10.08 17.44
CA ALA A 314 -0.84 -8.75 17.50
C ALA A 314 -0.25 -8.33 16.15
N ALA A 315 0.44 -9.25 15.47
CA ALA A 315 0.96 -9.02 14.12
C ALA A 315 -0.17 -8.72 13.13
N ALA A 316 -1.24 -9.53 13.13
CA ALA A 316 -2.40 -9.32 12.27
C ALA A 316 -3.12 -8.00 12.57
N LEU A 317 -3.27 -7.64 13.84
CA LEU A 317 -3.84 -6.36 14.25
C LEU A 317 -3.02 -5.18 13.70
N ALA A 318 -1.70 -5.21 13.83
CA ALA A 318 -0.83 -4.20 13.25
C ALA A 318 -0.97 -4.13 11.72
N VAL A 319 -1.01 -5.29 11.04
CA VAL A 319 -1.22 -5.37 9.59
C VAL A 319 -2.54 -4.72 9.17
N GLN A 320 -3.66 -5.09 9.80
CA GLN A 320 -4.98 -4.57 9.43
C GLN A 320 -5.15 -3.09 9.80
N ASN A 321 -4.51 -2.63 10.87
CA ASN A 321 -4.44 -1.21 11.20
C ASN A 321 -3.69 -0.41 10.12
N ILE A 322 -2.57 -0.92 9.61
CA ILE A 322 -1.83 -0.30 8.50
C ILE A 322 -2.71 -0.27 7.24
N VAL A 323 -3.37 -1.38 6.89
CA VAL A 323 -4.26 -1.45 5.72
C VAL A 323 -5.33 -0.36 5.78
N THR A 324 -5.91 -0.14 6.95
CA THR A 324 -6.96 0.87 7.18
C THR A 324 -6.38 2.28 7.20
N ARG A 325 -5.38 2.55 8.03
CA ARG A 325 -4.75 3.86 8.24
C ARG A 325 -4.16 4.42 6.96
N ASP A 326 -3.44 3.59 6.20
CA ASP A 326 -2.73 4.01 5.00
C ASP A 326 -3.61 3.91 3.74
N ASN A 327 -4.91 3.65 3.91
CA ASN A 327 -5.90 3.55 2.83
C ASN A 327 -5.45 2.60 1.69
N LEU A 328 -4.89 1.45 2.05
CA LEU A 328 -4.27 0.55 1.07
C LEU A 328 -5.29 -0.08 0.11
N LEU A 329 -6.54 -0.20 0.53
CA LEU A 329 -7.61 -0.72 -0.32
C LEU A 329 -7.86 0.18 -1.54
N GLU A 330 -7.78 1.49 -1.36
CA GLU A 330 -7.90 2.43 -2.47
C GLU A 330 -6.72 2.31 -3.43
N ASN A 331 -5.51 2.17 -2.89
CA ASN A 331 -4.34 1.90 -3.72
C ASN A 331 -4.48 0.57 -4.49
N VAL A 332 -5.05 -0.48 -3.88
CA VAL A 332 -5.32 -1.75 -4.57
C VAL A 332 -6.27 -1.56 -5.76
N ARG A 333 -7.31 -0.73 -5.63
CA ARG A 333 -8.24 -0.44 -6.74
C ARG A 333 -7.53 0.29 -7.87
N VAL A 334 -6.87 1.40 -7.55
CA VAL A 334 -6.19 2.26 -8.54
C VAL A 334 -5.07 1.50 -9.26
N GLN A 335 -4.18 0.82 -8.52
CA GLN A 335 -3.08 0.07 -9.12
C GLN A 335 -3.57 -1.20 -9.82
N GLY A 336 -4.65 -1.80 -9.32
CA GLY A 336 -5.27 -2.96 -9.93
C GLY A 336 -5.82 -2.67 -11.32
N GLU A 337 -6.53 -1.56 -11.49
CA GLU A 337 -7.03 -1.10 -12.79
C GLU A 337 -5.88 -0.82 -13.76
N LEU A 338 -4.84 -0.11 -13.29
CA LEU A 338 -3.65 0.17 -14.10
C LEU A 338 -2.93 -1.12 -14.53
N LEU A 339 -2.71 -2.06 -13.61
CA LEU A 339 -2.07 -3.33 -13.89
C LEU A 339 -2.86 -4.14 -14.92
N GLY A 340 -4.17 -4.25 -14.74
CA GLY A 340 -5.06 -4.93 -15.69
C GLY A 340 -4.97 -4.35 -17.09
N LYS A 341 -5.09 -3.01 -17.21
CA LYS A 341 -4.95 -2.28 -18.47
C LYS A 341 -3.61 -2.56 -19.13
N LEU A 342 -2.50 -2.45 -18.40
CA LEU A 342 -1.17 -2.66 -18.95
C LEU A 342 -0.92 -4.11 -19.35
N LEU A 343 -1.41 -5.09 -18.59
CA LEU A 343 -1.31 -6.51 -18.98
C LEU A 343 -2.07 -6.76 -20.28
N GLN A 344 -3.28 -6.22 -20.41
CA GLN A 344 -4.08 -6.36 -21.62
C GLN A 344 -3.40 -5.69 -22.83
N GLU A 345 -2.93 -4.45 -22.69
CA GLU A 345 -2.25 -3.72 -23.77
C GLU A 345 -0.96 -4.40 -24.24
N ARG A 346 -0.16 -4.94 -23.30
CA ARG A 346 1.16 -5.50 -23.60
C ARG A 346 1.12 -6.95 -24.03
N LEU A 347 0.20 -7.74 -23.49
CA LEU A 347 0.19 -9.20 -23.65
C LEU A 347 -1.08 -9.70 -24.35
N GLY A 348 -2.19 -8.96 -24.28
CA GLY A 348 -3.50 -9.41 -24.76
C GLY A 348 -3.50 -9.77 -26.25
N ALA A 349 -2.73 -9.09 -27.10
CA ALA A 349 -2.62 -9.39 -28.53
C ALA A 349 -1.68 -10.57 -28.86
N HIS A 350 -0.93 -11.10 -27.88
CA HIS A 350 0.03 -12.17 -28.14
C HIS A 350 -0.68 -13.49 -28.49
N LYS A 351 -0.22 -14.18 -29.55
CA LYS A 351 -0.87 -15.40 -30.07
C LYS A 351 -0.96 -16.58 -29.07
N HIS A 352 -0.13 -16.56 -28.04
CA HIS A 352 -0.14 -17.56 -26.96
C HIS A 352 -0.74 -17.06 -25.65
N VAL A 353 -1.33 -15.87 -25.63
CA VAL A 353 -2.07 -15.35 -24.46
C VAL A 353 -3.55 -15.51 -24.76
N GLY A 354 -4.16 -16.48 -24.07
CA GLY A 354 -5.57 -16.81 -24.21
C GLY A 354 -6.46 -15.81 -23.49
N ASP A 355 -6.10 -15.52 -22.24
CA ASP A 355 -6.91 -14.69 -21.36
C ASP A 355 -6.03 -13.90 -20.38
N VAL A 356 -6.47 -12.69 -20.04
CA VAL A 356 -5.86 -11.81 -19.03
C VAL A 356 -7.01 -11.34 -18.14
N ARG A 357 -6.94 -11.70 -16.86
CA ARG A 357 -8.08 -11.55 -15.95
C ARG A 357 -7.62 -11.31 -14.53
N GLY A 358 -8.46 -10.65 -13.75
CA GLY A 358 -8.16 -10.37 -12.35
C GLY A 358 -9.10 -9.33 -11.76
N ARG A 359 -8.90 -9.05 -10.48
CA ARG A 359 -9.59 -8.01 -9.73
C ARG A 359 -8.65 -7.45 -8.66
N GLY A 360 -8.64 -6.13 -8.46
CA GLY A 360 -7.69 -5.49 -7.56
C GLY A 360 -6.25 -5.83 -7.97
N LEU A 361 -5.43 -6.30 -7.04
CA LEU A 361 -4.05 -6.71 -7.31
C LEU A 361 -3.88 -8.24 -7.42
N LEU A 362 -4.91 -8.95 -7.86
CA LEU A 362 -4.90 -10.41 -8.10
C LEU A 362 -5.16 -10.67 -9.59
N TRP A 363 -4.08 -10.85 -10.36
CA TRP A 363 -4.12 -10.95 -11.84
C TRP A 363 -3.42 -12.17 -12.41
N GLY A 364 -4.11 -12.90 -13.29
CA GLY A 364 -3.59 -14.05 -14.03
C GLY A 364 -3.46 -13.78 -15.54
N VAL A 365 -2.47 -14.44 -16.15
CA VAL A 365 -2.32 -14.52 -17.60
C VAL A 365 -2.32 -15.99 -17.99
N GLU A 366 -3.30 -16.40 -18.80
CA GLU A 366 -3.42 -17.77 -19.27
C GLU A 366 -2.72 -17.95 -20.62
N PHE A 367 -1.81 -18.92 -20.66
CA PHE A 367 -1.08 -19.26 -21.88
C PHE A 367 -1.71 -20.45 -22.60
N VAL A 368 -1.91 -20.30 -23.91
CA VAL A 368 -2.54 -21.29 -24.79
C VAL A 368 -1.69 -21.54 -26.02
N LYS A 369 -1.74 -22.77 -26.53
CA LYS A 369 -1.07 -23.15 -27.77
C LYS A 369 -1.73 -22.47 -28.97
N ASP A 370 -3.06 -22.44 -28.97
CA ASP A 370 -3.88 -21.75 -29.95
C ASP A 370 -4.93 -20.86 -29.25
N LYS A 371 -4.97 -19.58 -29.63
CA LYS A 371 -5.86 -18.59 -29.01
C LYS A 371 -7.31 -18.70 -29.49
N ALA A 372 -7.54 -19.04 -30.75
CA ALA A 372 -8.87 -19.12 -31.33
C ALA A 372 -9.64 -20.32 -30.79
N THR A 373 -8.98 -21.48 -30.70
CA THR A 373 -9.57 -22.72 -30.15
C THR A 373 -9.44 -22.82 -28.63
N LYS A 374 -8.64 -21.93 -28.03
CA LYS A 374 -8.24 -21.93 -26.62
C LYS A 374 -7.43 -23.19 -26.24
N GLU A 375 -6.91 -23.97 -27.18
CA GLU A 375 -6.15 -25.21 -26.91
C GLU A 375 -5.02 -24.96 -25.90
N PRO A 376 -4.98 -25.62 -24.73
CA PRO A 376 -3.91 -25.44 -23.77
C PRO A 376 -2.60 -26.08 -24.26
N PHE A 377 -1.45 -25.57 -23.79
CA PHE A 377 -0.19 -26.31 -23.95
C PHE A 377 -0.23 -27.66 -23.21
N PRO A 378 0.43 -28.70 -23.73
CA PRO A 378 0.62 -29.95 -23.01
C PRO A 378 1.26 -29.73 -21.62
N ALA A 379 0.71 -30.36 -20.58
CA ALA A 379 1.14 -30.13 -19.20
C ALA A 379 2.64 -30.41 -18.96
N HIS A 380 3.21 -31.40 -19.66
CA HIS A 380 4.63 -31.75 -19.55
C HIS A 380 5.58 -30.65 -20.04
N GLU A 381 5.09 -29.69 -20.84
CA GLU A 381 5.89 -28.55 -21.28
C GLU A 381 6.13 -27.51 -20.18
N GLN A 382 5.30 -27.50 -19.14
CA GLN A 382 5.45 -26.66 -17.93
C GLN A 382 5.69 -25.17 -18.25
N ILE A 383 4.92 -24.59 -19.19
CA ILE A 383 5.11 -23.21 -19.66
C ILE A 383 5.18 -22.19 -18.52
N GLY A 384 4.26 -22.26 -17.55
CA GLY A 384 4.26 -21.35 -16.40
C GLY A 384 5.54 -21.45 -15.56
N ALA A 385 6.07 -22.66 -15.35
CA ALA A 385 7.33 -22.84 -14.63
C ALA A 385 8.52 -22.28 -15.42
N LYS A 386 8.57 -22.52 -16.73
CA LYS A 386 9.60 -21.96 -17.61
C LYS A 386 9.61 -20.43 -17.58
N ILE A 387 8.44 -19.79 -17.59
CA ILE A 387 8.31 -18.33 -17.49
C ILE A 387 8.83 -17.83 -16.15
N ASN A 388 8.47 -18.48 -15.05
CA ASN A 388 9.01 -18.13 -13.73
C ASN A 388 10.54 -18.27 -13.68
N PHE A 389 11.08 -19.42 -14.09
CA PHE A 389 12.53 -19.63 -14.12
C PHE A 389 13.24 -18.60 -14.99
N LYS A 390 12.64 -18.22 -16.12
CA LYS A 390 13.14 -17.13 -16.97
C LYS A 390 13.13 -15.79 -16.26
N GLY A 391 12.07 -15.48 -15.52
CA GLY A 391 11.96 -14.27 -14.70
C GLY A 391 13.03 -14.18 -13.61
N LEU A 392 13.41 -15.32 -13.01
CA LEU A 392 14.43 -15.37 -11.96
C LEU A 392 15.87 -15.17 -12.47
N GLU A 393 16.11 -15.21 -13.79
CA GLU A 393 17.43 -14.88 -14.35
C GLU A 393 17.79 -13.42 -14.03
N ALA A 394 19.09 -13.14 -13.80
CA ALA A 394 19.57 -11.81 -13.38
C ALA A 394 19.11 -10.67 -14.31
N LYS A 395 18.95 -10.93 -15.61
CA LYS A 395 18.46 -9.94 -16.59
C LYS A 395 17.04 -9.43 -16.27
N TYR A 396 16.17 -10.28 -15.72
CA TYR A 396 14.76 -9.96 -15.47
C TYR A 396 14.49 -9.71 -13.99
N SER A 397 15.12 -10.52 -13.12
CA SER A 397 15.06 -10.40 -11.66
C SER A 397 13.64 -10.21 -11.10
N ILE A 398 12.71 -11.05 -11.55
CA ILE A 398 11.31 -11.04 -11.16
C ILE A 398 10.84 -12.46 -10.84
N SER A 399 10.16 -12.64 -9.71
CA SER A 399 9.47 -13.88 -9.37
C SER A 399 8.04 -13.83 -9.89
N LEU A 400 7.58 -14.92 -10.51
CA LEU A 400 6.21 -15.08 -11.00
C LEU A 400 5.65 -16.42 -10.54
N MET A 401 4.35 -16.52 -10.27
CA MET A 401 3.76 -17.78 -9.80
C MET A 401 3.26 -18.60 -11.00
N PRO A 402 3.76 -19.84 -11.21
CA PRO A 402 3.14 -20.77 -12.14
C PRO A 402 1.72 -21.07 -11.66
N GLY A 403 0.72 -20.77 -12.48
CA GLY A 403 -0.70 -20.79 -12.08
C GLY A 403 -1.33 -19.41 -11.92
N GLY A 404 -0.59 -18.34 -12.22
CA GLY A 404 -1.07 -16.95 -12.27
C GLY A 404 -1.14 -16.31 -10.89
N VAL A 405 -0.18 -15.44 -10.57
CA VAL A 405 -0.46 -14.06 -10.14
C VAL A 405 0.73 -13.13 -10.46
N ALA A 406 0.47 -11.91 -10.97
CA ALA A 406 1.33 -10.74 -10.82
C ALA A 406 0.66 -9.76 -9.83
N GLU A 407 1.34 -9.40 -8.74
CA GLU A 407 0.79 -8.75 -7.53
C GLU A 407 1.54 -7.50 -7.06
N HIS A 408 2.46 -6.93 -7.84
CA HIS A 408 3.07 -5.65 -7.44
C HIS A 408 3.34 -4.75 -8.64
N ILE A 409 2.65 -3.59 -8.67
CA ILE A 409 3.17 -2.37 -9.29
C ILE A 409 3.00 -1.26 -8.26
N ALA A 410 4.08 -1.00 -7.52
CA ALA A 410 4.42 0.32 -7.01
C ALA A 410 5.92 0.29 -6.72
N PRO A 411 6.77 0.82 -7.63
CA PRO A 411 7.57 1.95 -7.18
C PRO A 411 7.97 2.89 -8.34
N ALA A 412 7.20 3.95 -8.53
CA ALA A 412 7.72 5.21 -9.08
C ALA A 412 6.99 6.44 -8.49
N ALA A 413 5.80 6.27 -7.90
CA ALA A 413 5.04 7.35 -7.29
C ALA A 413 5.20 7.46 -5.75
N ALA A 414 5.70 6.43 -5.06
CA ALA A 414 5.79 6.42 -3.59
C ALA A 414 6.81 7.41 -2.99
N VAL A 415 7.63 8.06 -3.83
CA VAL A 415 8.52 9.16 -3.39
C VAL A 415 7.82 10.53 -3.49
N ILE A 416 6.72 10.64 -4.22
CA ILE A 416 5.98 11.90 -4.41
C ILE A 416 4.84 12.05 -3.38
N ASP A 417 4.39 10.96 -2.76
CA ASP A 417 3.15 10.91 -1.97
C ASP A 417 3.26 11.37 -0.51
N ARG A 418 4.43 11.83 -0.04
CA ARG A 418 4.60 12.26 1.37
C ARG A 418 4.93 13.74 1.56
N GLY A 419 4.45 14.60 0.65
CA GLY A 419 4.40 16.04 0.94
C GLY A 419 4.01 17.00 -0.19
N TRP A 420 3.65 16.53 -1.39
CA TRP A 420 3.54 17.41 -2.56
C TRP A 420 2.31 17.09 -3.42
N ASN A 421 1.12 17.23 -2.84
CA ASN A 421 -0.15 16.79 -3.42
C ASN A 421 -0.56 17.52 -4.72
N GLY A 422 0.04 18.68 -5.06
CA GLY A 422 -0.25 19.38 -6.32
C GLY A 422 0.55 18.89 -7.53
N PHE A 423 1.70 18.23 -7.32
CA PHE A 423 2.61 17.82 -8.40
C PHE A 423 2.11 16.57 -9.13
N ARG A 424 1.56 15.60 -8.40
CA ARG A 424 1.28 14.25 -8.89
C ARG A 424 0.27 14.26 -10.04
N ASP A 425 -0.90 14.87 -9.82
CA ASP A 425 -2.03 14.74 -10.74
C ASP A 425 -1.87 15.58 -12.01
N LEU A 426 -1.05 16.63 -11.96
CA LEU A 426 -0.73 17.46 -13.13
C LEU A 426 0.50 16.94 -13.90
N LEU A 427 1.49 16.35 -13.23
CA LEU A 427 2.72 15.91 -13.87
C LEU A 427 2.71 14.48 -14.37
N LEU A 428 2.07 13.54 -13.67
CA LEU A 428 2.11 12.13 -14.08
C LEU A 428 1.46 11.92 -15.45
N PRO A 429 0.25 12.45 -15.75
CA PRO A 429 -0.33 12.33 -17.08
C PRO A 429 0.52 13.01 -18.18
N TYR A 430 1.27 14.06 -17.82
CA TYR A 430 2.18 14.74 -18.75
C TYR A 430 3.47 13.94 -18.98
N ALA A 431 4.05 13.35 -17.93
CA ALA A 431 5.26 12.52 -17.99
C ALA A 431 5.04 11.20 -18.76
N GLU A 432 3.80 10.73 -18.87
CA GLU A 432 3.44 9.63 -19.78
C GLU A 432 3.66 10.01 -21.26
N LYS A 433 3.52 11.29 -21.59
CA LYS A 433 3.67 11.80 -22.96
C LYS A 433 5.06 12.39 -23.23
N GLU A 434 5.74 12.89 -22.20
CA GLU A 434 7.06 13.53 -22.30
C GLU A 434 8.18 12.69 -21.66
N PRO A 435 8.99 11.95 -22.45
CA PRO A 435 10.09 11.12 -21.94
C PRO A 435 11.15 11.91 -21.16
N PHE A 436 11.33 13.19 -21.48
CA PHE A 436 12.27 14.07 -20.81
C PHE A 436 11.87 14.33 -19.34
N VAL A 437 10.59 14.62 -19.12
CA VAL A 437 10.00 14.82 -17.78
C VAL A 437 10.04 13.52 -16.97
N ARG A 438 9.72 12.39 -17.61
CA ARG A 438 9.78 11.06 -16.96
C ARG A 438 11.16 10.73 -16.41
N ARG A 439 12.21 10.99 -17.19
CA ARG A 439 13.59 10.75 -16.75
C ARG A 439 13.98 11.66 -15.59
N ALA A 440 13.55 12.92 -15.60
CA ALA A 440 13.76 13.82 -14.47
C ALA A 440 13.09 13.32 -13.19
N ILE A 441 11.82 12.90 -13.26
CA ILE A 441 11.11 12.29 -12.13
C ILE A 441 11.88 11.06 -11.59
N ALA A 442 12.34 10.19 -12.48
CA ALA A 442 13.11 9.01 -12.09
C ALA A 442 14.44 9.36 -11.41
N ALA A 443 15.16 10.38 -11.89
CA ALA A 443 16.40 10.86 -11.29
C ALA A 443 16.18 11.45 -9.89
N VAL A 444 15.18 12.33 -9.74
CA VAL A 444 14.84 12.92 -8.43
C VAL A 444 14.43 11.83 -7.43
N SER A 445 13.57 10.91 -7.87
CA SER A 445 13.07 9.83 -7.02
C SER A 445 14.19 8.90 -6.56
N ARG A 446 15.09 8.54 -7.47
CA ARG A 446 16.23 7.66 -7.18
C ARG A 446 17.18 8.31 -6.20
N GLN A 447 17.52 9.59 -6.39
CA GLN A 447 18.37 10.31 -5.45
C GLN A 447 17.74 10.36 -4.05
N HIS A 448 16.44 10.62 -3.94
CA HIS A 448 15.76 10.63 -2.64
C HIS A 448 15.78 9.25 -1.96
N ILE A 449 15.57 8.17 -2.72
CA ILE A 449 15.69 6.79 -2.22
C ILE A 449 17.11 6.51 -1.74
N ILE A 450 18.14 6.87 -2.51
CA ILE A 450 19.55 6.68 -2.15
C ILE A 450 19.89 7.47 -0.88
N LEU A 451 19.47 8.73 -0.79
CA LEU A 451 19.68 9.55 0.40
C LEU A 451 18.98 8.96 1.62
N ARG A 452 17.82 8.34 1.47
CA ARG A 452 17.06 7.80 2.61
C ARG A 452 17.56 6.43 3.06
N PHE A 453 17.95 5.56 2.14
CA PHE A 453 18.20 4.15 2.43
C PHE A 453 19.64 3.69 2.13
N GLY A 454 20.49 4.59 1.63
CA GLY A 454 21.81 4.25 1.10
C GLY A 454 21.74 3.58 -0.27
N GLY A 455 22.80 3.69 -1.07
CA GLY A 455 22.86 3.11 -2.42
C GLY A 455 23.99 3.66 -3.29
N ASP A 456 24.13 3.09 -4.50
CA ASP A 456 25.13 3.50 -5.48
C ASP A 456 24.70 4.76 -6.26
N PHE A 457 25.48 5.84 -6.12
CA PHE A 457 25.28 7.13 -6.80
C PHE A 457 25.68 7.14 -8.28
N THR A 458 26.42 6.14 -8.77
CA THR A 458 27.06 6.21 -10.10
C THR A 458 26.04 6.27 -11.25
N SER A 459 24.92 5.55 -11.13
CA SER A 459 23.84 5.56 -12.12
C SER A 459 23.01 6.85 -12.10
N ASP A 460 22.89 7.48 -10.92
CA ASP A 460 22.17 8.75 -10.72
C ASP A 460 22.93 9.93 -11.33
N ILE A 461 24.27 9.95 -11.20
CA ILE A 461 25.13 10.99 -11.78
C ILE A 461 25.04 11.01 -13.31
N ARG A 462 25.04 9.83 -13.96
CA ARG A 462 24.92 9.75 -15.43
C ARG A 462 23.58 10.28 -15.92
N GLU A 463 22.49 9.89 -15.26
CA GLU A 463 21.14 10.34 -15.61
C GLU A 463 21.00 11.86 -15.42
N TYR A 464 21.48 12.38 -14.28
CA TYR A 464 21.49 13.81 -14.00
C TYR A 464 22.29 14.61 -15.04
N THR A 465 23.48 14.14 -15.41
CA THR A 465 24.32 14.78 -16.44
C THR A 465 23.64 14.77 -17.81
N GLY A 466 22.94 13.68 -18.14
CA GLY A 466 22.14 13.56 -19.36
C GLY A 466 20.99 14.58 -19.39
N LEU A 467 20.27 14.75 -18.28
CA LEU A 467 19.18 15.71 -18.16
C LEU A 467 19.66 17.17 -18.32
N ILE A 468 20.80 17.53 -17.71
CA ILE A 468 21.41 18.86 -17.88
C ILE A 468 21.83 19.10 -19.33
N SER A 469 22.45 18.12 -19.97
CA SER A 469 22.89 18.22 -21.37
C SER A 469 21.70 18.46 -22.32
N GLU A 470 20.58 17.80 -22.04
CA GLU A 470 19.36 17.97 -22.81
C GLU A 470 18.64 19.28 -22.54
N LEU A 471 18.62 19.78 -21.29
CA LEU A 471 18.15 21.14 -20.98
C LEU A 471 18.95 22.19 -21.78
N VAL A 472 20.27 22.04 -21.86
CA VAL A 472 21.14 22.95 -22.64
C VAL A 472 20.90 22.83 -24.14
N ALA A 473 20.61 21.64 -24.65
CA ALA A 473 20.25 21.45 -26.06
C ALA A 473 18.91 22.10 -26.38
N ARG A 474 17.89 21.87 -25.54
CA ARG A 474 16.52 22.41 -25.73
C ARG A 474 16.46 23.92 -25.59
N SER A 475 17.26 24.53 -24.71
CA SER A 475 17.30 26.00 -24.58
C SER A 475 17.82 26.73 -25.82
N ARG A 476 18.51 26.03 -26.73
CA ARG A 476 18.93 26.57 -28.04
C ARG A 476 17.87 26.41 -29.12
N LEU A 477 16.90 25.52 -28.91
CA LEU A 477 15.88 25.15 -29.89
C LEU A 477 14.53 25.82 -29.61
N PHE A 478 14.21 26.02 -28.33
CA PHE A 478 12.92 26.56 -27.89
C PHE A 478 13.11 27.78 -27.00
N PRO A 479 12.31 28.85 -27.20
CA PRO A 479 12.18 29.92 -26.22
C PRO A 479 11.71 29.36 -24.86
N PRO A 480 12.17 29.91 -23.72
CA PRO A 480 11.87 29.33 -22.42
C PRO A 480 10.38 29.28 -22.05
N ASN A 481 9.54 30.15 -22.63
CA ASN A 481 8.08 30.17 -22.45
C ASN A 481 7.32 29.16 -23.31
N GLN A 482 7.98 28.48 -24.25
CA GLN A 482 7.33 27.57 -25.20
C GLN A 482 7.64 26.10 -24.91
N ASP A 483 8.51 25.82 -23.93
CA ASP A 483 8.93 24.46 -23.58
C ASP A 483 8.59 24.12 -22.12
N ILE A 484 7.31 23.81 -21.89
CA ILE A 484 6.80 23.40 -20.57
C ILE A 484 7.57 22.19 -20.03
N ALA A 485 8.01 21.26 -20.89
CA ALA A 485 8.79 20.11 -20.45
C ALA A 485 10.15 20.54 -19.86
N SER A 486 10.85 21.48 -20.48
CA SER A 486 12.09 22.04 -19.93
C SER A 486 11.85 22.80 -18.63
N LEU A 487 10.76 23.55 -18.51
CA LEU A 487 10.41 24.25 -17.26
C LEU A 487 10.15 23.26 -16.11
N VAL A 488 9.37 22.22 -16.39
CA VAL A 488 9.09 21.14 -15.43
C VAL A 488 10.36 20.40 -15.03
N VAL A 489 11.22 20.04 -15.99
CA VAL A 489 12.49 19.34 -15.69
C VAL A 489 13.42 20.23 -14.90
N LEU A 490 13.58 21.51 -15.27
CA LEU A 490 14.40 22.46 -14.54
C LEU A 490 13.92 22.63 -13.09
N LEU A 491 12.61 22.70 -12.89
CA LEU A 491 11.97 22.75 -11.58
C LEU A 491 12.23 21.47 -10.77
N LEU A 492 12.07 20.29 -11.37
CA LEU A 492 12.36 18.99 -10.72
C LEU A 492 13.83 18.87 -10.32
N LEU A 493 14.77 19.21 -11.20
CA LEU A 493 16.19 19.18 -10.90
C LEU A 493 16.56 20.21 -9.83
N HIS A 494 15.90 21.36 -9.82
CA HIS A 494 16.07 22.33 -8.75
C HIS A 494 15.68 21.73 -7.40
N TYR A 495 14.51 21.09 -7.31
CA TYR A 495 14.11 20.39 -6.09
C TYR A 495 15.06 19.26 -5.68
N ARG A 496 15.59 18.51 -6.67
CA ARG A 496 16.63 17.49 -6.42
C ARG A 496 17.83 18.10 -5.69
N GLU A 497 18.34 19.23 -6.16
CA GLU A 497 19.47 19.91 -5.52
C GLU A 497 19.11 20.47 -4.13
N THR A 498 17.91 21.04 -3.98
CA THR A 498 17.38 21.49 -2.69
C THR A 498 17.34 20.36 -1.66
N VAL A 499 16.76 19.21 -2.01
CA VAL A 499 16.63 18.07 -1.09
C VAL A 499 17.98 17.46 -0.73
N SER A 500 18.91 17.42 -1.69
CA SER A 500 20.20 16.74 -1.50
C SER A 500 21.28 17.56 -0.83
N GLY A 501 21.09 18.87 -0.64
CA GLY A 501 22.15 19.66 -0.02
C GLY A 501 23.30 20.02 -0.98
N GLY A 502 23.11 19.87 -2.30
CA GLY A 502 24.16 19.93 -3.31
C GLY A 502 24.56 21.33 -3.79
N ASN A 503 25.82 21.49 -4.17
CA ASN A 503 26.37 22.75 -4.71
C ASN A 503 25.81 23.15 -6.10
N GLY A 504 25.05 22.26 -6.76
CA GLY A 504 24.42 22.52 -8.06
C GLY A 504 23.25 23.50 -7.99
N PHE A 505 22.65 23.64 -6.81
CA PHE A 505 21.50 24.49 -6.54
C PHE A 505 21.65 25.93 -7.09
N LYS A 506 22.78 26.59 -6.81
CA LYS A 506 22.98 28.00 -7.19
C LYS A 506 22.89 28.24 -8.70
N TYR A 507 23.31 27.26 -9.49
CA TYR A 507 23.30 27.33 -10.96
C TYR A 507 21.90 27.09 -11.52
N LEU A 508 21.16 26.13 -10.96
CA LEU A 508 19.76 25.87 -11.35
C LEU A 508 18.85 27.03 -10.93
N TYR A 509 19.10 27.60 -9.76
CA TYR A 509 18.34 28.75 -9.27
C TYR A 509 18.52 30.00 -10.14
N GLY A 510 19.76 30.33 -10.53
CA GLY A 510 20.02 31.44 -11.45
C GLY A 510 19.26 31.29 -12.78
N SER A 511 19.07 30.05 -13.22
CA SER A 511 18.26 29.74 -14.41
C SER A 511 16.77 30.00 -14.17
N LEU A 512 16.20 29.60 -13.02
CA LEU A 512 14.81 29.90 -12.65
C LEU A 512 14.53 31.40 -12.49
N LYS A 513 15.53 32.17 -12.01
CA LYS A 513 15.43 33.63 -11.84
C LYS A 513 15.26 34.39 -13.17
N ALA A 514 15.77 33.86 -14.28
CA ALA A 514 15.71 34.51 -15.60
C ALA A 514 14.39 34.24 -16.36
N LEU A 515 13.50 33.42 -15.81
CA LEU A 515 12.25 32.98 -16.44
C LEU A 515 10.94 33.75 -16.11
N PRO A 516 10.88 34.80 -15.26
CA PRO A 516 9.62 35.19 -14.64
C PRO A 516 8.66 36.06 -15.46
N ASP A 517 9.06 36.56 -16.62
CA ASP A 517 8.17 37.40 -17.46
C ASP A 517 7.47 36.60 -18.58
N LEU A 518 7.35 35.28 -18.42
CA LEU A 518 7.16 34.39 -19.55
C LEU A 518 6.03 33.37 -19.35
N THR A 519 4.82 33.83 -18.98
CA THR A 519 3.51 33.40 -19.55
C THR A 519 2.30 33.80 -18.67
N ILE A 520 1.47 34.71 -19.17
CA ILE A 520 0.07 34.39 -19.52
C ILE A 520 -0.20 35.14 -20.84
N GLN A 521 0.13 34.53 -21.98
CA GLN A 521 -0.38 34.98 -23.28
C GLN A 521 -1.46 34.00 -23.75
N ASN A 522 -2.57 34.57 -24.21
CA ASN A 522 -3.83 33.92 -24.53
C ASN A 522 -3.66 32.76 -25.54
N GLY A 523 -4.21 31.58 -25.22
CA GLY A 523 -4.34 30.47 -26.17
C GLY A 523 -4.22 29.05 -25.59
N MET A 524 -3.73 28.88 -24.36
CA MET A 524 -3.71 27.56 -23.70
C MET A 524 -5.02 27.30 -22.93
N SER A 525 -5.57 26.09 -23.08
CA SER A 525 -6.79 25.64 -22.38
C SER A 525 -6.64 24.22 -21.84
N GLY A 526 -7.42 23.86 -20.82
CA GLY A 526 -7.42 22.51 -20.25
C GLY A 526 -6.20 22.23 -19.36
N GLN A 527 -5.82 20.95 -19.22
CA GLN A 527 -4.78 20.50 -18.28
C GLN A 527 -3.40 21.14 -18.52
N LEU A 528 -3.07 21.51 -19.76
CA LEU A 528 -1.78 22.14 -20.08
C LEU A 528 -1.70 23.57 -19.53
N PHE A 529 -2.82 24.30 -19.54
CA PHE A 529 -2.92 25.62 -18.91
C PHE A 529 -2.79 25.53 -17.39
N GLU A 530 -3.44 24.53 -16.79
CA GLU A 530 -3.33 24.29 -15.34
C GLU A 530 -1.91 23.89 -14.93
N LEU A 531 -1.24 23.03 -15.71
CA LEU A 531 0.16 22.68 -15.49
C LEU A 531 1.07 23.91 -15.64
N ALA A 532 0.88 24.72 -16.67
CA ALA A 532 1.65 25.94 -16.88
C ALA A 532 1.47 26.92 -15.71
N ARG A 533 0.22 27.18 -15.30
CA ARG A 533 -0.12 28.02 -14.15
C ARG A 533 0.52 27.49 -12.86
N PHE A 534 0.42 26.18 -12.63
CA PHE A 534 1.01 25.52 -11.48
C PHE A 534 2.53 25.64 -11.44
N VAL A 535 3.22 25.30 -12.53
CA VAL A 535 4.68 25.41 -12.66
C VAL A 535 5.12 26.85 -12.39
N ASN A 536 4.40 27.83 -12.93
CA ASN A 536 4.71 29.23 -12.73
C ASN A 536 4.57 29.64 -11.26
N ILE A 537 3.50 29.21 -10.58
CA ILE A 537 3.32 29.41 -9.14
C ILE A 537 4.49 28.79 -8.35
N GLN A 538 4.97 27.59 -8.72
CA GLN A 538 6.09 26.95 -8.02
C GLN A 538 7.43 27.66 -8.27
N ILE A 539 7.66 28.18 -9.47
CA ILE A 539 8.85 28.99 -9.77
C ILE A 539 8.82 30.29 -8.95
N LEU A 540 7.67 30.98 -8.92
CA LEU A 540 7.48 32.18 -8.10
C LEU A 540 7.65 31.88 -6.60
N ARG A 541 7.13 30.74 -6.14
CA ARG A 541 7.34 30.23 -4.78
C ARG A 541 8.82 30.03 -4.50
N LEU A 542 9.55 29.31 -5.36
CA LEU A 542 10.98 29.07 -5.17
C LEU A 542 11.79 30.37 -5.14
N ARG A 543 11.49 31.32 -6.04
CA ARG A 543 12.13 32.65 -6.04
C ARG A 543 11.86 33.41 -4.76
N LEU A 544 10.62 33.37 -4.26
CA LEU A 544 10.24 33.99 -2.99
C LEU A 544 11.12 33.51 -1.83
N PHE A 545 11.44 32.22 -1.78
CA PHE A 545 12.25 31.63 -0.71
C PHE A 545 13.77 31.74 -0.94
N ALA A 546 14.22 31.88 -2.20
CA ALA A 546 15.64 31.80 -2.55
C ALA A 546 16.29 33.13 -3.02
N GLU A 547 15.52 34.20 -3.29
CA GLU A 547 16.08 35.53 -3.61
C GLU A 547 17.02 36.13 -2.54
N PRO A 548 16.82 35.89 -1.22
CA PRO A 548 17.75 36.35 -0.19
C PRO A 548 19.17 35.80 -0.31
N LEU A 549 19.35 34.67 -1.01
CA LEU A 549 20.62 33.95 -1.08
C LEU A 549 21.67 34.63 -1.96
N PHE A 550 21.28 35.67 -2.72
CA PHE A 550 22.13 36.27 -3.77
C PHE A 550 22.36 37.78 -3.61
N GLY A 551 21.91 38.40 -2.52
CA GLY A 551 22.12 39.84 -2.29
C GLY A 551 21.78 40.28 -0.88
N GLU A 552 22.82 40.53 -0.09
CA GLU A 552 22.78 41.21 1.21
C GLU A 552 22.22 42.63 1.05
N ALA A 553 21.18 43.02 1.81
CA ALA A 553 21.07 44.40 2.32
C ALA A 553 19.89 44.68 3.27
N ASP A 554 18.73 44.00 3.21
CA ASP A 554 17.63 44.41 4.10
C ASP A 554 16.68 43.27 4.52
N GLY A 555 17.14 42.46 5.47
CA GLY A 555 16.36 41.37 6.08
C GLY A 555 15.04 41.83 6.71
N LYS A 556 14.89 43.12 7.08
CA LYS A 556 13.63 43.65 7.64
C LYS A 556 12.57 43.86 6.57
N GLN A 557 12.96 44.42 5.42
CA GLN A 557 12.06 44.60 4.28
C GLN A 557 11.65 43.24 3.67
N TYR A 558 12.59 42.29 3.64
CA TYR A 558 12.32 40.91 3.20
C TYR A 558 11.22 40.23 4.03
N LEU A 559 11.31 40.30 5.35
CA LEU A 559 10.41 39.58 6.25
C LEU A 559 8.97 40.12 6.20
N SER A 560 8.82 41.41 5.92
CA SER A 560 7.52 42.06 5.64
C SER A 560 6.89 41.58 4.32
N VAL A 561 7.70 41.47 3.25
CA VAL A 561 7.27 40.91 1.95
C VAL A 561 6.99 39.41 2.06
N HIS A 562 7.82 38.68 2.79
CA HIS A 562 7.73 37.24 3.03
C HIS A 562 6.46 36.87 3.80
N ARG A 563 6.13 37.61 4.86
CA ARG A 563 4.86 37.50 5.59
C ARG A 563 3.67 37.63 4.63
N THR A 564 3.68 38.65 3.77
CA THR A 564 2.60 38.91 2.80
C THR A 564 2.43 37.76 1.80
N ARG A 565 3.52 37.19 1.29
CA ARG A 565 3.48 36.12 0.28
C ARG A 565 3.19 34.73 0.85
N CYS A 566 3.68 34.42 2.06
CA CYS A 566 3.23 33.25 2.80
C CYS A 566 1.71 33.31 3.07
N PHE A 567 1.19 34.50 3.34
CA PHE A 567 -0.25 34.71 3.52
C PHE A 567 -1.04 34.54 2.23
N GLU A 568 -0.51 34.94 1.08
CA GLU A 568 -1.12 34.65 -0.23
C GLU A 568 -1.17 33.14 -0.52
N PHE A 569 -0.08 32.41 -0.25
CA PHE A 569 -0.05 30.96 -0.41
C PHE A 569 -1.03 30.25 0.53
N LEU A 570 -1.07 30.64 1.81
CA LEU A 570 -2.01 30.07 2.78
C LEU A 570 -3.47 30.40 2.43
N ARG A 571 -3.77 31.62 1.92
CA ARG A 571 -5.10 31.98 1.40
C ARG A 571 -5.46 31.19 0.15
N PHE A 572 -4.50 30.92 -0.74
CA PHE A 572 -4.70 30.02 -1.87
C PHE A 572 -5.02 28.60 -1.39
N CYS A 573 -4.25 28.06 -0.45
CA CYS A 573 -4.54 26.75 0.15
C CYS A 573 -5.91 26.73 0.84
N GLN A 574 -6.30 27.79 1.55
CA GLN A 574 -7.63 27.95 2.14
C GLN A 574 -8.74 27.99 1.08
N SER A 575 -8.49 28.61 -0.08
CA SER A 575 -9.46 28.62 -1.19
C SER A 575 -9.66 27.24 -1.82
N LEU A 576 -8.62 26.39 -1.79
CA LEU A 576 -8.70 25.01 -2.25
C LEU A 576 -9.31 24.06 -1.21
N HIS A 577 -9.11 24.36 0.07
CA HIS A 577 -9.55 23.54 1.21
C HIS A 577 -10.21 24.38 2.30
N PRO A 578 -11.44 24.87 2.06
CA PRO A 578 -12.15 25.69 3.03
C PRO A 578 -12.43 24.95 4.34
N GLU A 579 -12.48 23.62 4.33
CA GLU A 579 -12.64 22.76 5.50
C GLU A 579 -11.50 22.88 6.53
N TYR A 580 -10.34 23.42 6.14
CA TYR A 580 -9.18 23.62 7.01
C TYR A 580 -8.96 25.08 7.44
N GLU A 581 -9.99 25.93 7.36
CA GLU A 581 -9.88 27.35 7.72
C GLU A 581 -9.25 27.60 9.11
N GLU A 582 -9.66 26.86 10.14
CA GLU A 582 -9.11 27.02 11.49
C GLU A 582 -7.64 26.60 11.59
N LEU A 583 -7.24 25.53 10.89
CA LEU A 583 -5.84 25.13 10.80
C LEU A 583 -5.01 26.22 10.10
N MET A 584 -5.53 26.79 9.01
CA MET A 584 -4.86 27.89 8.29
C MET A 584 -4.69 29.13 9.17
N LYS A 585 -5.69 29.49 9.99
CA LYS A 585 -5.57 30.58 10.98
C LYS A 585 -4.47 30.32 12.02
N LEU A 586 -4.38 29.08 12.52
CA LEU A 586 -3.34 28.70 13.48
C LEU A 586 -1.94 28.76 12.87
N LEU A 587 -1.78 28.28 11.63
CA LEU A 587 -0.52 28.38 10.89
C LEU A 587 -0.13 29.83 10.60
N PHE A 588 -1.11 30.68 10.25
CA PHE A 588 -0.92 32.12 10.11
C PHE A 588 -0.36 32.76 11.39
N ALA A 589 -0.95 32.43 12.54
CA ALA A 589 -0.52 32.94 13.84
C ALA A 589 0.89 32.46 14.20
N ALA A 590 1.19 31.18 13.98
CA ALA A 590 2.51 30.60 14.25
C ALA A 590 3.62 31.27 13.41
N VAL A 591 3.40 31.43 12.10
CA VAL A 591 4.37 32.09 11.20
C VAL A 591 4.54 33.57 11.57
N THR A 592 3.46 34.25 11.97
CA THR A 592 3.50 35.64 12.42
C THR A 592 4.37 35.80 13.66
N LEU A 593 4.16 34.96 14.67
CA LEU A 593 4.93 35.00 15.92
C LEU A 593 6.41 34.70 15.70
N ALA A 594 6.73 33.73 14.84
CA ALA A 594 8.12 33.44 14.47
C ALA A 594 8.78 34.66 13.77
N CYS A 595 8.06 35.34 12.88
CA CYS A 595 8.53 36.59 12.26
C CYS A 595 8.71 37.72 13.28
N GLU A 596 7.81 37.87 14.25
CA GLU A 596 7.90 38.91 15.28
C GLU A 596 9.07 38.64 16.24
N ALA A 597 9.24 37.39 16.69
CA ALA A 597 10.38 36.97 17.51
C ALA A 597 11.73 37.27 16.82
N TYR A 598 11.79 36.97 15.52
CA TYR A 598 12.91 37.36 14.66
C TYR A 598 13.12 38.88 14.69
N ILE A 599 12.11 39.68 14.31
CA ILE A 599 12.25 41.12 14.07
C ILE A 599 12.71 41.83 15.34
N GLN A 600 12.13 41.44 16.49
CA GLN A 600 12.51 41.97 17.79
C GLN A 600 13.99 41.75 18.09
N ARG A 601 14.51 40.53 17.88
CA ARG A 601 15.93 40.21 18.06
C ARG A 601 16.83 41.00 17.10
N ALA A 602 16.45 41.05 15.83
CA ALA A 602 17.21 41.72 14.76
C ALA A 602 17.31 43.24 14.95
N CYS A 603 16.31 43.86 15.60
CA CYS A 603 16.24 45.30 15.78
C CYS A 603 16.82 45.78 17.12
N PHE A 604 16.67 45.01 18.20
CA PHE A 604 16.82 45.57 19.56
C PHE A 604 17.77 44.78 20.49
N ASP A 605 18.28 43.62 20.08
CA ASP A 605 19.13 42.71 20.89
C ASP A 605 18.72 42.64 22.38
N PRO A 606 17.45 42.35 22.74
CA PRO A 606 16.97 42.55 24.10
C PRO A 606 17.34 41.36 25.01
N PRO A 607 17.39 41.58 26.34
CA PRO A 607 17.66 40.53 27.32
C PRO A 607 16.61 39.41 27.28
N SER A 608 17.01 38.22 27.72
CA SER A 608 16.29 36.94 27.62
C SER A 608 14.87 36.91 28.19
N CYS A 609 14.44 37.91 28.95
CA CYS A 609 13.14 37.96 29.62
C CYS A 609 11.98 38.44 28.74
N GLU A 610 12.21 39.22 27.68
CA GLU A 610 11.12 39.73 26.81
C GLU A 610 10.68 38.69 25.74
N ALA A 611 11.57 37.77 25.35
CA ALA A 611 11.27 36.71 24.37
C ALA A 611 10.52 35.50 24.96
N ALA A 612 10.53 35.33 26.28
CA ALA A 612 9.95 34.17 26.96
C ALA A 612 8.43 34.05 26.73
N HIS A 613 7.71 35.18 26.69
CA HIS A 613 6.27 35.18 26.44
C HIS A 613 5.93 34.76 25.00
N LEU A 614 6.76 35.12 24.01
CA LEU A 614 6.58 34.74 22.61
C LEU A 614 6.80 33.22 22.42
N ILE A 615 7.82 32.65 23.09
CA ILE A 615 8.12 31.21 23.08
C ILE A 615 6.96 30.39 23.66
N GLU A 616 6.43 30.81 24.80
CA GLU A 616 5.32 30.11 25.45
C GLU A 616 4.03 30.19 24.62
N THR A 617 3.73 31.37 24.06
CA THR A 617 2.57 31.55 23.16
C THR A 617 2.70 30.67 21.92
N PHE A 618 3.90 30.56 21.36
CA PHE A 618 4.18 29.71 20.21
C PHE A 618 4.00 28.21 20.52
N ARG A 619 4.44 27.73 21.69
CA ARG A 619 4.23 26.34 22.13
C ARG A 619 2.76 25.96 22.18
N GLN A 620 1.92 26.83 22.74
CA GLN A 620 0.49 26.60 22.86
C GLN A 620 -0.19 26.53 21.49
N LEU A 621 0.24 27.37 20.54
CA LEU A 621 -0.25 27.32 19.16
C LEU A 621 0.15 26.03 18.44
N VAL A 622 1.39 25.59 18.61
CA VAL A 622 1.90 24.36 17.99
C VAL A 622 1.15 23.13 18.49
N GLN A 623 0.86 23.04 19.79
CA GLN A 623 0.05 21.95 20.35
C GLN A 623 -1.34 21.88 19.70
N ARG A 624 -1.95 23.04 19.43
CA ARG A 624 -3.23 23.14 18.72
C ARG A 624 -3.12 22.79 17.23
N VAL A 625 -1.98 23.05 16.57
CA VAL A 625 -1.76 22.60 15.19
C VAL A 625 -1.58 21.07 15.15
N LYS A 626 -0.87 20.49 16.13
CA LYS A 626 -0.62 19.05 16.23
C LYS A 626 -1.89 18.22 16.44
N SER A 627 -2.90 18.75 17.12
CA SER A 627 -4.18 18.04 17.33
C SER A 627 -4.95 17.74 16.05
N TYR A 628 -4.62 18.40 14.93
CA TYR A 628 -5.22 18.12 13.62
C TYR A 628 -4.61 16.92 12.91
N GLY A 629 -3.50 16.34 13.41
CA GLY A 629 -2.91 15.10 12.88
C GLY A 629 -2.43 15.15 11.42
N ASN A 630 -2.47 16.31 10.77
CA ASN A 630 -2.18 16.47 9.34
C ASN A 630 -0.70 16.81 9.09
N VAL A 631 -0.05 16.00 8.25
CA VAL A 631 1.35 16.12 7.82
C VAL A 631 1.65 17.48 7.16
N VAL A 632 0.68 18.06 6.44
CA VAL A 632 0.86 19.36 5.74
C VAL A 632 1.06 20.51 6.72
N GLY A 633 0.27 20.54 7.81
CA GLY A 633 0.39 21.57 8.85
C GLY A 633 1.72 21.47 9.59
N GLN A 634 2.22 20.25 9.80
CA GLN A 634 3.50 20.01 10.48
C GLN A 634 4.71 20.44 9.65
N ASN A 635 4.68 20.24 8.32
CA ASN A 635 5.76 20.68 7.42
C ASN A 635 5.95 22.20 7.41
N LEU A 636 4.86 22.96 7.52
CA LEU A 636 4.90 24.42 7.55
C LEU A 636 5.42 24.98 8.90
N LEU A 637 5.56 24.12 9.91
CA LEU A 637 6.15 24.47 11.20
C LEU A 637 7.67 24.26 11.25
N ALA A 638 8.29 23.66 10.22
CA ALA A 638 9.75 23.47 10.18
C ALA A 638 10.53 24.80 10.34
N TRP A 639 10.21 25.78 9.50
CA TRP A 639 10.85 27.10 9.57
C TRP A 639 10.56 27.81 10.90
N PRO A 640 9.30 27.89 11.37
CA PRO A 640 9.00 28.40 12.71
C PRO A 640 9.77 27.69 13.84
N TYR A 641 9.85 26.35 13.85
CA TYR A 641 10.61 25.61 14.86
C TYR A 641 12.10 25.94 14.84
N PHE A 642 12.68 26.06 13.64
CA PHE A 642 14.07 26.47 13.51
C PHE A 642 14.30 27.87 14.09
N VAL A 643 13.46 28.84 13.72
CA VAL A 643 13.55 30.21 14.25
C VAL A 643 13.43 30.19 15.77
N MET A 644 12.44 29.49 16.31
CA MET A 644 12.24 29.42 17.76
C MET A 644 13.39 28.68 18.47
N ALA A 645 13.97 27.64 17.87
CA ALA A 645 15.15 26.94 18.39
C ALA A 645 16.38 27.86 18.42
N ALA A 646 16.64 28.58 17.33
CA ALA A 646 17.76 29.52 17.23
C ALA A 646 17.64 30.68 18.22
N GLU A 647 16.41 31.17 18.42
CA GLU A 647 16.09 32.32 19.27
C GLU A 647 15.94 31.97 20.76
N SER A 648 15.73 30.70 21.10
CA SER A 648 15.53 30.27 22.49
C SER A 648 16.72 30.62 23.39
N SER A 649 16.44 31.42 24.42
CA SER A 649 17.42 31.90 25.41
C SER A 649 17.82 30.82 26.42
N THR A 650 16.94 29.85 26.70
CA THR A 650 17.23 28.69 27.56
C THR A 650 17.64 27.47 26.75
N GLN A 651 18.36 26.54 27.37
CA GLN A 651 18.71 25.25 26.75
C GLN A 651 17.48 24.36 26.58
N GLU A 652 16.56 24.38 27.55
CA GLU A 652 15.33 23.59 27.56
C GLU A 652 14.41 23.95 26.38
N ASP A 653 14.16 25.25 26.17
CA ASP A 653 13.31 25.70 25.06
C ASP A 653 13.91 25.38 23.70
N ARG A 654 15.23 25.46 23.60
CA ARG A 654 15.97 25.11 22.39
C ARG A 654 15.87 23.62 22.07
N GLU A 655 16.16 22.76 23.04
CA GLU A 655 16.10 21.31 22.84
C GLU A 655 14.67 20.86 22.51
N PHE A 656 13.65 21.50 23.08
CA PHE A 656 12.26 21.27 22.68
C PHE A 656 12.07 21.45 21.16
N PHE A 657 12.42 22.62 20.61
CA PHE A 657 12.22 22.88 19.17
C PHE A 657 13.18 22.08 18.26
N LEU A 658 14.38 21.74 18.73
CA LEU A 658 15.27 20.82 18.00
C LEU A 658 14.69 19.40 17.94
N ASN A 659 14.07 18.93 19.02
CA ASN A 659 13.37 17.65 19.04
C ASN A 659 12.12 17.67 18.16
N GLU A 660 11.43 18.81 18.05
CA GLU A 660 10.32 18.98 17.11
C GLU A 660 10.78 18.88 15.65
N LEU A 661 11.91 19.50 15.30
CA LEU A 661 12.53 19.36 13.97
C LEU A 661 12.97 17.92 13.69
N GLN A 662 13.54 17.25 14.70
CA GLN A 662 13.94 15.85 14.62
C GLN A 662 12.73 14.92 14.42
N SER A 663 11.65 15.14 15.18
CA SER A 663 10.39 14.41 15.05
C SER A 663 9.75 14.64 13.69
N LEU A 664 9.80 15.88 13.19
CA LEU A 664 9.35 16.20 11.84
C LEU A 664 10.16 15.43 10.80
N TYR A 665 11.49 15.36 10.93
CA TYR A 665 12.33 14.53 10.06
C TYR A 665 11.95 13.05 10.13
N GLU A 666 11.73 12.49 11.32
CA GLU A 666 11.37 11.08 11.50
C GLU A 666 10.01 10.75 10.84
N ALA A 667 9.06 11.66 10.96
CA ALA A 667 7.73 11.52 10.35
C ALA A 667 7.77 11.67 8.81
N THR A 668 8.62 12.55 8.28
CA THR A 668 8.53 13.02 6.88
C THR A 668 9.69 12.58 5.99
N GLY A 669 10.88 12.39 6.55
CA GLY A 669 12.14 12.17 5.84
C GLY A 669 12.81 13.45 5.33
N TYR A 670 12.34 14.65 5.70
CA TYR A 670 12.92 15.91 5.25
C TYR A 670 14.28 16.21 5.90
N ARG A 671 15.37 15.87 5.21
CA ARG A 671 16.75 16.09 5.68
C ARG A 671 17.10 17.57 5.93
N SER A 672 16.35 18.51 5.36
CA SER A 672 16.47 19.95 5.68
C SER A 672 16.24 20.23 7.17
N ALA A 673 15.30 19.54 7.80
CA ALA A 673 15.05 19.68 9.24
C ALA A 673 16.24 19.21 10.08
N LEU A 674 16.84 18.07 9.73
CA LEU A 674 18.09 17.60 10.35
C LEU A 674 19.24 18.57 10.16
N ARG A 675 19.40 19.10 8.95
CA ARG A 675 20.46 20.07 8.66
C ARG A 675 20.26 21.36 9.45
N GLY A 676 19.01 21.80 9.65
CA GLY A 676 18.68 22.90 10.56
C GLY A 676 19.12 22.58 12.00
N VAL A 677 18.84 21.36 12.48
CA VAL A 677 19.29 20.90 13.81
C VAL A 677 20.82 20.89 13.93
N GLU A 678 21.53 20.31 12.95
CA GLU A 678 23.00 20.28 12.90
C GLU A 678 23.60 21.68 12.86
N THR A 679 22.99 22.58 12.08
CA THR A 679 23.39 23.98 11.93
C THR A 679 23.33 24.70 13.27
N ILE A 680 22.22 24.56 14.02
CA ILE A 680 22.07 25.16 15.36
C ILE A 680 23.08 24.57 16.36
N ARG A 681 23.31 23.24 16.31
CA ARG A 681 24.27 22.56 17.18
C ARG A 681 25.71 23.03 16.92
N ASN A 682 26.11 23.12 15.66
CA ASN A 682 27.45 23.55 15.24
C ASN A 682 27.75 25.00 15.64
N MET A 683 26.76 25.91 15.50
CA MET A 683 26.90 27.32 15.90
C MET A 683 27.25 27.47 17.39
N ARG A 684 26.63 26.65 18.24
CA ARG A 684 26.83 26.71 19.69
C ARG A 684 28.13 26.05 20.12
N GLN A 685 28.54 24.96 19.47
CA GLN A 685 29.85 24.35 19.70
C GLN A 685 31.00 25.31 19.35
N ALA A 686 30.81 26.20 18.36
CA ALA A 686 31.81 27.19 17.98
C ALA A 686 31.92 28.40 18.95
N GLY A 687 31.12 28.47 20.02
CA GLY A 687 31.17 29.57 21.01
C GLY A 687 30.76 30.94 20.46
N LEU A 688 30.17 30.95 19.27
CA LEU A 688 29.85 32.16 18.54
C LEU A 688 28.52 32.75 19.05
N ASN A 689 28.58 33.93 19.67
CA ASN A 689 27.41 34.82 19.84
C ASN A 689 27.07 35.50 18.50
N ILE A 690 27.01 34.70 17.44
CA ILE A 690 26.71 35.19 16.09
C ILE A 690 25.26 35.68 16.09
N ARG A 691 25.07 36.92 15.64
CA ARG A 691 23.76 37.40 15.21
C ARG A 691 23.31 36.47 14.09
N TRP A 692 22.25 35.72 14.31
CA TRP A 692 21.73 34.86 13.25
C TRP A 692 21.37 35.66 11.98
N THR A 693 21.15 36.97 12.11
CA THR A 693 20.99 37.86 10.96
C THR A 693 22.22 37.94 10.04
N SER A 694 23.42 37.63 10.54
CA SER A 694 24.63 37.44 9.74
C SER A 694 24.75 36.05 9.09
N LEU A 695 23.83 35.14 9.40
CA LEU A 695 23.68 33.80 8.81
C LEU A 695 22.55 33.75 7.76
N LEU A 696 21.84 34.86 7.55
CA LEU A 696 20.83 35.04 6.50
C LEU A 696 21.43 35.23 5.10
N GLY A 697 22.62 34.67 4.88
CA GLY A 697 23.30 34.68 3.61
C GLY A 697 23.60 33.25 3.20
N GLY A 698 23.12 32.86 2.01
CA GLY A 698 23.58 31.65 1.34
C GLY A 698 22.86 30.35 1.74
N TYR A 699 23.47 29.25 1.29
CA TYR A 699 22.82 27.97 1.02
C TYR A 699 22.02 27.34 2.18
N ASP A 700 22.51 27.45 3.41
CA ASP A 700 21.88 26.78 4.57
C ASP A 700 20.54 27.42 4.96
N GLN A 701 20.38 28.74 4.78
CA GLN A 701 19.13 29.44 5.09
C GLN A 701 17.97 28.96 4.21
N PHE A 702 18.20 28.76 2.92
CA PHE A 702 17.16 28.28 2.01
C PHE A 702 16.76 26.83 2.26
N LEU A 703 17.66 26.01 2.77
CA LEU A 703 17.26 24.65 3.18
C LEU A 703 16.32 24.66 4.38
N ILE A 704 16.45 25.67 5.22
CA ILE A 704 15.65 25.85 6.44
C ILE A 704 14.29 26.51 6.13
N MET A 705 14.22 27.38 5.12
CA MET A 705 13.00 28.06 4.64
C MET A 705 12.19 27.18 3.69
#